data_AF-A0A024RE57-F1
#
_entry.id   AF-A0A024RE57-F1
#
_cell.length_a   1.000
_cell.length_b   1.000
_cell.length_c   1.000
_cell.angle_alpha   90.00
_cell.angle_beta   90.00
_cell.angle_gamma   90.00
#
_symmetry.space_group_name_H-M   'P 1'
#
loop_
_entity.id
_entity.type
_entity.pdbx_description
1 polymer ?
#
loop_
_entity_poly.entity_id
_entity_poly.type
_entity_poly.pdbx_seq_one_letter_code
_entity_poly.pdbx_strand_id
1 'polypeptide(L)'
;MELGCNTNVLYLENVKVTDNTTVRIHGSCKKVTVMNCKGSFDLTDFATWLKLKVQASSSAFMFISDTRRSIHETYIRNVQFDVYDNFRENDSNSEHNISNNDLYCGTDSNLNAKETYIISSPLDLAFLCNVKVISRLFNDYSCCSYQCINNNEQSKFILKYVKINKTISFGKNVIQKVFLIYTRIENEHIFEINAGYNSLSIKYCKGRFIIPGIQIARTGQLYLSNAQGIVQFQKVKDDVYDCKIVENNFNKMILISRKIRTALLRNLQLCDDIGLEFLSECKNLHLNSCRGTIISPQNDFRKIRLSNYRRNFPSYYLSYPVYEIEVSSCNINNEILQLANSIKRVLLYRLLVALNSSIVVNHECERIIIRNYTGEFGIPLVLKMSPVSTSSLHLRAGVLVFVNDSSNTKRRLSIKDAYVAHETVIQNNIHTVNLISMMVHENVKLRINDDCEVLLIDNCNGKIEFSRCTCLKSLTIKDYKFNHCKDVFNKLLSLSLERVTINASVKLKENTKTVKLVDVKMGWFYSMEINENCETVHVHGSTEDLRIPHMFNCIEKKFTDKPVTIYYAKILGQFGRIMFLKDLCLRDNYEVPNDIECVILRNVGVKEGTKLMLNSACKYLNIEVQKGCIDVSKVEKLAKVVFFDCLPVCEGNLWRFSAKHKDCTDTSQKKRLELPNCIEDIVLEHVSVPKDNLLVVNEGCRNIAIIFSKGYFDLSNVKQLRKFKLLITGQCPINIEFPD
;
A
#
# COMPACT_ATOMS: atom_id res chain seq x y z
N MET A 1 -22.72 7.94 47.88
CA MET A 1 -21.43 8.66 47.85
C MET A 1 -21.39 9.44 46.56
N GLU A 2 -21.00 10.72 46.58
CA GLU A 2 -20.90 11.53 45.37
C GLU A 2 -19.43 11.77 45.02
N LEU A 3 -19.07 11.63 43.73
CA LEU A 3 -17.70 11.80 43.21
C LEU A 3 -17.70 12.80 42.06
N GLY A 4 -16.60 13.53 41.88
CA GLY A 4 -16.37 14.36 40.68
C GLY A 4 -16.83 15.82 40.75
N CYS A 5 -17.26 16.31 41.92
CA CYS A 5 -17.48 17.74 42.16
C CYS A 5 -16.23 18.56 41.77
N ASN A 6 -16.38 19.54 40.88
CA ASN A 6 -15.30 20.40 40.35
C ASN A 6 -14.17 19.69 39.57
N THR A 7 -14.37 18.44 39.15
CA THR A 7 -13.37 17.68 38.38
C THR A 7 -13.77 17.60 36.91
N ASN A 8 -12.88 17.94 35.97
CA ASN A 8 -13.15 17.83 34.53
C ASN A 8 -13.06 16.38 34.01
N VAL A 9 -12.20 15.54 34.59
CA VAL A 9 -11.97 14.15 34.15
C VAL A 9 -11.97 13.23 35.37
N LEU A 10 -12.86 12.23 35.38
CA LEU A 10 -12.95 11.21 36.42
C LEU A 10 -12.63 9.85 35.83
N TYR A 11 -11.63 9.16 36.40
CA TYR A 11 -11.20 7.84 35.96
C TYR A 11 -11.24 6.87 37.14
N LEU A 12 -12.08 5.85 37.05
CA LEU A 12 -12.27 4.81 38.05
C LEU A 12 -11.86 3.48 37.42
N GLU A 13 -10.90 2.79 38.03
CA GLU A 13 -10.42 1.49 37.56
C GLU A 13 -10.37 0.50 38.72
N ASN A 14 -10.87 -0.72 38.53
CA ASN A 14 -10.91 -1.79 39.54
C ASN A 14 -11.65 -1.41 40.84
N VAL A 15 -12.65 -0.52 40.77
CA VAL A 15 -13.41 -0.05 41.95
C VAL A 15 -14.58 -0.99 42.23
N LYS A 16 -14.68 -1.51 43.46
CA LYS A 16 -15.83 -2.30 43.93
C LYS A 16 -16.68 -1.47 44.89
N VAL A 17 -17.88 -1.08 44.46
CA VAL A 17 -18.90 -0.46 45.29
C VAL A 17 -19.72 -1.58 45.95
N THR A 18 -19.86 -1.50 47.28
CA THR A 18 -20.66 -2.45 48.06
C THR A 18 -22.14 -2.39 47.68
N ASP A 19 -22.86 -3.52 47.74
CA ASP A 19 -24.22 -3.66 47.19
C ASP A 19 -25.27 -2.67 47.76
N ASN A 20 -25.01 -2.11 48.95
CA ASN A 20 -25.90 -1.14 49.62
C ASN A 20 -25.53 0.34 49.31
N THR A 21 -24.56 0.59 48.44
CA THR A 21 -24.04 1.93 48.16
C THR A 21 -24.20 2.26 46.68
N THR A 22 -24.65 3.47 46.37
CA THR A 22 -24.61 4.02 45.01
C THR A 22 -23.59 5.16 44.94
N VAL A 23 -22.73 5.12 43.93
CA VAL A 23 -21.77 6.18 43.62
C VAL A 23 -22.39 7.11 42.59
N ARG A 24 -22.81 8.30 43.01
CA ARG A 24 -23.28 9.36 42.11
C ARG A 24 -22.09 10.10 41.52
N ILE A 25 -22.05 10.29 40.21
CA ILE A 25 -21.02 11.08 39.55
C ILE A 25 -21.61 12.46 39.23
N HIS A 26 -20.99 13.49 39.78
CA HIS A 26 -21.45 14.87 39.67
C HIS A 26 -21.33 15.39 38.22
N GLY A 27 -22.30 16.19 37.78
CA GLY A 27 -22.41 16.71 36.42
C GLY A 27 -21.27 17.60 35.93
N SER A 28 -20.35 18.01 36.80
CA SER A 28 -19.17 18.80 36.41
C SER A 28 -18.10 18.00 35.64
N CYS A 29 -18.16 16.66 35.64
CA CYS A 29 -17.20 15.84 34.89
C CYS A 29 -17.46 15.87 33.38
N LYS A 30 -16.51 16.40 32.61
CA LYS A 30 -16.54 16.39 31.14
C LYS A 30 -16.14 15.04 30.55
N LYS A 31 -15.32 14.28 31.25
CA LYS A 31 -14.96 12.92 30.85
C LYS A 31 -15.04 11.98 32.05
N VAL A 32 -15.76 10.88 31.92
CA VAL A 32 -15.87 9.84 32.93
C VAL A 32 -15.44 8.52 32.31
N THR A 33 -14.52 7.81 32.93
CA THR A 33 -14.09 6.48 32.51
C THR A 33 -14.17 5.55 33.69
N VAL A 34 -14.90 4.45 33.55
CA VAL A 34 -15.09 3.42 34.56
C VAL A 34 -14.68 2.10 33.94
N MET A 35 -13.58 1.50 34.38
CA MET A 35 -13.06 0.24 33.84
C MET A 35 -12.91 -0.81 34.93
N ASN A 36 -13.35 -2.04 34.66
CA ASN A 36 -13.25 -3.17 35.58
C ASN A 36 -13.86 -2.91 36.97
N CYS A 37 -14.84 -2.01 37.05
CA CYS A 37 -15.51 -1.68 38.30
C CYS A 37 -16.73 -2.58 38.52
N LYS A 38 -17.14 -2.80 39.77
CA LYS A 38 -18.34 -3.56 40.15
C LYS A 38 -19.19 -2.75 41.12
N GLY A 39 -20.51 -2.74 40.93
CA GLY A 39 -21.48 -2.09 41.82
C GLY A 39 -22.33 -1.01 41.13
N SER A 40 -23.05 -0.20 41.91
CA SER A 40 -24.07 0.74 41.41
C SER A 40 -23.54 2.16 41.24
N PHE A 41 -23.68 2.72 40.03
CA PHE A 41 -23.28 4.07 39.66
C PHE A 41 -24.49 4.89 39.19
N ASP A 42 -24.63 6.10 39.70
CA ASP A 42 -25.70 7.04 39.35
C ASP A 42 -25.12 8.18 38.51
N LEU A 43 -25.59 8.29 37.26
CA LEU A 43 -25.16 9.29 36.28
C LEU A 43 -26.30 10.27 35.96
N THR A 44 -27.28 10.41 36.86
CA THR A 44 -28.49 11.21 36.61
C THR A 44 -28.23 12.69 36.33
N ASP A 45 -27.08 13.22 36.74
CA ASP A 45 -26.63 14.57 36.40
C ASP A 45 -26.31 14.75 34.90
N PHE A 46 -26.06 13.66 34.18
CA PHE A 46 -25.79 13.67 32.72
C PHE A 46 -27.03 13.30 31.90
N ALA A 47 -27.86 12.39 32.39
CA ALA A 47 -29.12 12.00 31.77
C ALA A 47 -30.07 11.43 32.84
N THR A 48 -31.30 11.96 32.90
CA THR A 48 -32.29 11.67 33.97
C THR A 48 -32.67 10.20 34.13
N TRP A 49 -32.40 9.37 33.12
CA TRP A 49 -32.74 7.94 33.08
C TRP A 49 -31.52 7.01 33.32
N LEU A 50 -30.31 7.55 33.58
CA LEU A 50 -29.08 6.76 33.58
C LEU A 50 -28.61 6.36 34.99
N LYS A 51 -29.14 5.24 35.50
CA LYS A 51 -28.56 4.49 36.63
C LYS A 51 -27.99 3.17 36.12
N LEU A 52 -26.75 2.85 36.45
CA LEU A 52 -26.03 1.69 35.94
C LEU A 52 -25.62 0.77 37.09
N LYS A 53 -25.90 -0.53 36.96
CA LYS A 53 -25.37 -1.56 37.88
C LYS A 53 -24.39 -2.44 37.14
N VAL A 54 -23.12 -2.37 37.50
CA VAL A 54 -22.06 -3.13 36.83
C VAL A 54 -21.82 -4.43 37.60
N GLN A 55 -22.18 -5.57 37.01
CA GLN A 55 -22.15 -6.86 37.70
C GLN A 55 -20.82 -7.62 37.55
N ALA A 56 -20.01 -7.32 36.53
CA ALA A 56 -18.76 -8.02 36.22
C ALA A 56 -17.55 -7.07 36.17
N SER A 57 -16.39 -7.53 36.64
CA SER A 57 -15.12 -6.78 36.64
C SER A 57 -14.44 -6.70 35.27
N SER A 58 -15.13 -7.01 34.18
CA SER A 58 -14.64 -6.90 32.78
C SER A 58 -15.41 -5.86 31.95
N SER A 59 -16.24 -5.06 32.62
CA SER A 59 -17.04 -4.00 32.00
C SER A 59 -16.23 -2.70 31.87
N ALA A 60 -16.40 -2.01 30.74
CA ALA A 60 -15.80 -0.70 30.51
C ALA A 60 -16.87 0.29 30.04
N PHE A 61 -16.92 1.44 30.71
CA PHE A 61 -17.78 2.57 30.38
C PHE A 61 -16.91 3.80 30.20
N MET A 62 -17.05 4.49 29.06
CA MET A 62 -16.45 5.80 28.86
C MET A 62 -17.50 6.77 28.35
N PHE A 63 -17.61 7.90 29.03
CA PHE A 63 -18.45 9.03 28.67
C PHE A 63 -17.59 10.26 28.43
N ILE A 64 -17.78 10.93 27.31
CA ILE A 64 -17.14 12.20 26.98
C ILE A 64 -18.22 13.22 26.60
N SER A 65 -18.29 14.29 27.37
CA SER A 65 -19.10 15.49 27.13
C SER A 65 -18.17 16.65 26.77
N ASP A 66 -18.06 16.97 25.47
CA ASP A 66 -17.34 18.17 25.01
C ASP A 66 -18.31 19.27 24.57
N THR A 67 -18.57 20.19 25.50
CA THR A 67 -19.41 21.38 25.30
C THR A 67 -18.92 22.31 24.19
N ARG A 68 -17.67 22.22 23.71
CA ARG A 68 -17.13 23.12 22.66
C ARG A 68 -17.44 22.65 21.24
N ARG A 69 -17.88 21.41 21.06
CA ARG A 69 -18.10 20.80 19.73
C ARG A 69 -19.50 20.24 19.52
N SER A 70 -20.40 20.36 20.49
CA SER A 70 -21.75 19.75 20.46
C SER A 70 -21.73 18.24 20.21
N ILE A 71 -20.63 17.55 20.57
CA ILE A 71 -20.46 16.11 20.39
C ILE A 71 -20.51 15.45 21.77
N HIS A 72 -21.48 14.55 21.96
CA HIS A 72 -21.52 13.61 23.08
C HIS A 72 -21.10 12.24 22.56
N GLU A 73 -19.92 11.77 22.96
CA GLU A 73 -19.45 10.42 22.64
C GLU A 73 -19.60 9.53 23.87
N THR A 74 -20.46 8.52 23.77
CA THR A 74 -20.64 7.51 24.82
C THR A 74 -20.22 6.15 24.27
N TYR A 75 -19.27 5.50 24.95
CA TYR A 75 -18.78 4.18 24.61
C TYR A 75 -19.08 3.22 25.76
N ILE A 76 -19.91 2.21 25.50
CA ILE A 76 -20.35 1.24 26.50
C ILE A 76 -19.98 -0.15 26.00
N ARG A 77 -19.23 -0.91 26.81
CA ARG A 77 -18.88 -2.31 26.50
C ARG A 77 -19.14 -3.19 27.71
N ASN A 78 -19.87 -4.29 27.50
CA ASN A 78 -20.19 -5.31 28.49
C ASN A 78 -20.95 -4.78 29.74
N VAL A 79 -22.00 -3.99 29.55
CA VAL A 79 -22.85 -3.53 30.67
C VAL A 79 -24.21 -4.22 30.62
N GLN A 80 -24.64 -4.78 31.74
CA GLN A 80 -25.96 -5.39 31.93
C GLN A 80 -26.87 -4.33 32.59
N PHE A 81 -28.01 -4.03 31.96
CA PHE A 81 -28.94 -3.01 32.45
C PHE A 81 -30.04 -3.68 33.28
N ASP A 82 -30.25 -3.20 34.51
CA ASP A 82 -31.50 -3.41 35.25
C ASP A 82 -32.33 -2.14 35.08
N VAL A 83 -33.35 -2.17 34.21
CA VAL A 83 -34.31 -1.06 34.08
C VAL A 83 -35.34 -1.22 35.19
N TYR A 84 -35.35 -0.29 36.14
CA TYR A 84 -36.38 -0.21 37.17
C TYR A 84 -37.62 0.48 36.60
N ASP A 85 -38.59 -0.29 36.10
CA ASP A 85 -39.94 0.21 35.83
C ASP A 85 -40.77 0.18 37.11
N ASN A 86 -41.06 1.36 37.66
CA ASN A 86 -42.10 1.54 38.68
C ASN A 86 -43.45 1.79 37.98
N PHE A 87 -44.05 0.73 37.43
CA PHE A 87 -45.49 0.68 37.18
C PHE A 87 -46.03 -0.67 37.64
N ARG A 88 -46.83 -0.65 38.71
CA ARG A 88 -47.69 -1.75 39.10
C ARG A 88 -48.89 -1.79 38.15
N GLU A 89 -49.06 -2.89 37.43
CA GLU A 89 -50.21 -3.81 37.52
C GLU A 89 -50.23 -4.77 36.32
N ASN A 90 -50.27 -6.06 36.67
CA ASN A 90 -50.84 -7.22 35.99
C ASN A 90 -50.50 -7.59 34.53
N ASP A 91 -50.22 -8.88 34.43
CA ASP A 91 -50.38 -9.81 33.31
C ASP A 91 -49.20 -10.13 32.39
N SER A 92 -48.71 -11.35 32.65
CA SER A 92 -48.29 -12.39 31.72
C SER A 92 -46.94 -12.26 31.01
N ASN A 93 -46.09 -13.21 31.39
CA ASN A 93 -44.88 -13.68 30.75
C ASN A 93 -44.96 -13.71 29.21
N SER A 94 -44.04 -13.00 28.55
CA SER A 94 -43.46 -13.47 27.30
C SER A 94 -41.98 -13.08 27.25
N GLU A 95 -41.11 -14.08 27.36
CA GLU A 95 -39.69 -13.96 27.06
C GLU A 95 -39.52 -13.76 25.54
N HIS A 96 -38.91 -12.63 25.16
CA HIS A 96 -38.33 -12.47 23.83
C HIS A 96 -36.84 -12.16 23.97
N ASN A 97 -36.03 -13.20 23.80
CA ASN A 97 -34.60 -13.09 23.56
C ASN A 97 -34.36 -12.55 22.14
N ILE A 98 -33.84 -11.33 22.03
CA ILE A 98 -33.22 -10.83 20.79
C ILE A 98 -31.80 -10.40 21.13
N SER A 99 -30.84 -11.21 20.70
CA SER A 99 -29.40 -10.98 20.78
C SER A 99 -28.92 -10.09 19.63
N ASN A 100 -27.91 -9.28 19.93
CA ASN A 100 -26.89 -8.71 19.03
C ASN A 100 -27.38 -7.97 17.79
N ASN A 101 -27.35 -6.63 17.84
CA ASN A 101 -26.43 -5.84 17.02
C ASN A 101 -26.42 -4.37 17.46
N ASP A 102 -25.24 -3.77 17.29
CA ASP A 102 -24.84 -2.44 17.75
C ASP A 102 -25.78 -1.32 17.24
N LEU A 103 -26.31 -0.54 18.18
CA LEU A 103 -27.05 0.69 17.92
C LEU A 103 -26.11 1.89 18.05
N TYR A 104 -25.75 2.49 16.92
CA TYR A 104 -25.11 3.80 16.85
C TYR A 104 -26.21 4.86 16.67
N CYS A 105 -26.35 5.79 17.62
CA CYS A 105 -27.24 6.95 17.48
C CYS A 105 -26.46 8.21 17.83
N GLY A 106 -26.18 9.04 16.83
CA GLY A 106 -25.71 10.41 17.01
C GLY A 106 -26.88 11.37 16.78
N THR A 107 -27.12 12.25 17.75
CA THR A 107 -28.05 13.38 17.61
C THR A 107 -27.27 14.67 17.75
N ASP A 108 -27.45 15.58 16.80
CA ASP A 108 -26.89 16.94 16.80
C ASP A 108 -28.04 17.89 17.16
N SER A 109 -27.89 18.60 18.27
CA SER A 109 -28.91 19.44 18.87
C SER A 109 -28.87 20.84 18.24
N ASN A 110 -29.72 21.07 17.23
CA ASN A 110 -30.29 22.38 16.92
C ASN A 110 -31.44 22.23 15.91
N LEU A 111 -32.64 21.93 16.41
CA LEU A 111 -33.89 21.98 15.66
C LEU A 111 -34.97 22.64 16.51
N ASN A 112 -35.42 23.83 16.08
CA ASN A 112 -36.80 24.22 16.25
C ASN A 112 -37.66 23.29 15.40
N ALA A 113 -38.54 22.55 16.08
CA ALA A 113 -39.67 21.78 15.59
C ALA A 113 -39.46 20.99 14.27
N LYS A 114 -38.83 19.82 14.39
CA LYS A 114 -39.09 18.66 13.53
C LYS A 114 -38.92 17.40 14.36
N GLU A 115 -40.05 16.80 14.71
CA GLU A 115 -40.12 15.51 15.38
C GLU A 115 -39.51 14.43 14.48
N THR A 116 -38.55 13.71 15.05
CA THR A 116 -38.07 12.44 14.51
C THR A 116 -38.49 11.40 15.53
N TYR A 117 -39.62 10.72 15.31
CA TYR A 117 -40.05 9.61 16.16
C TYR A 117 -39.50 8.30 15.62
N ILE A 118 -38.81 7.57 16.48
CA ILE A 118 -38.53 6.14 16.34
C ILE A 118 -39.64 5.45 17.11
N ILE A 119 -40.55 4.75 16.40
CA ILE A 119 -41.68 4.04 17.01
C ILE A 119 -41.27 2.57 17.16
N SER A 120 -41.25 2.09 18.41
CA SER A 120 -40.76 0.76 18.77
C SER A 120 -41.77 -0.10 19.57
N SER A 121 -43.04 0.31 19.73
CA SER A 121 -44.06 -0.56 20.35
C SER A 121 -45.49 -0.43 19.78
N PRO A 122 -46.35 -1.46 19.93
CA PRO A 122 -47.74 -1.50 19.42
C PRO A 122 -48.76 -0.62 20.15
N LEU A 123 -48.40 0.09 21.23
CA LEU A 123 -49.31 0.94 22.01
C LEU A 123 -49.30 2.43 21.59
N ASP A 124 -48.34 2.85 20.75
CA ASP A 124 -48.31 4.18 20.13
C ASP A 124 -49.32 4.33 18.96
N LEU A 125 -50.08 3.27 18.68
CA LEU A 125 -51.16 3.21 17.69
C LEU A 125 -52.42 4.01 18.11
N ALA A 126 -52.61 4.30 19.40
CA ALA A 126 -53.80 4.99 19.87
C ALA A 126 -53.72 6.53 19.75
N PHE A 127 -52.52 7.12 19.75
CA PHE A 127 -52.34 8.58 19.70
C PHE A 127 -52.22 9.16 18.27
N LEU A 128 -52.00 8.31 17.26
CA LEU A 128 -52.06 8.69 15.83
C LEU A 128 -53.50 8.80 15.29
N CYS A 129 -54.52 8.48 16.10
CA CYS A 129 -55.92 8.55 15.73
C CYS A 129 -56.51 9.97 15.62
N ASN A 130 -55.72 11.06 15.70
CA ASN A 130 -56.27 12.41 15.80
C ASN A 130 -55.87 13.46 14.74
N VAL A 131 -55.22 13.13 13.61
CA VAL A 131 -55.09 14.11 12.51
C VAL A 131 -55.35 13.50 11.13
N LYS A 132 -56.42 14.00 10.51
CA LYS A 132 -57.05 13.63 9.23
C LYS A 132 -56.10 13.70 8.02
N VAL A 133 -55.80 12.56 7.39
CA VAL A 133 -55.91 12.35 5.93
C VAL A 133 -56.29 10.88 5.66
N ILE A 134 -57.26 10.71 4.77
CA ILE A 134 -57.95 9.48 4.39
C ILE A 134 -57.10 8.64 3.42
N SER A 135 -56.86 7.37 3.76
CA SER A 135 -57.02 6.30 2.78
C SER A 135 -57.61 5.07 3.47
N ARG A 136 -58.75 4.61 2.93
CA ARG A 136 -59.52 3.46 3.39
C ARG A 136 -58.94 2.23 2.69
N LEU A 137 -58.37 1.30 3.43
CA LEU A 137 -57.94 -0.01 2.94
C LEU A 137 -59.16 -0.93 2.87
N PHE A 138 -59.55 -1.32 1.66
CA PHE A 138 -60.26 -2.57 1.46
C PHE A 138 -59.20 -3.67 1.26
N ASN A 139 -59.35 -4.75 2.02
CA ASN A 139 -58.64 -6.00 1.82
C ASN A 139 -59.07 -6.59 0.48
N ASP A 140 -58.25 -6.40 -0.55
CA ASP A 140 -57.87 -7.44 -1.52
C ASP A 140 -56.75 -6.90 -2.44
N TYR A 141 -55.60 -7.58 -2.40
CA TYR A 141 -54.44 -7.48 -3.31
C TYR A 141 -54.24 -6.18 -4.13
N SER A 142 -53.56 -5.17 -3.56
CA SER A 142 -52.57 -4.28 -4.22
C SER A 142 -52.28 -3.03 -3.37
N CYS A 143 -51.25 -3.07 -2.53
CA CYS A 143 -50.90 -1.95 -1.67
C CYS A 143 -50.03 -0.91 -2.41
N CYS A 144 -50.51 0.33 -2.53
CA CYS A 144 -49.77 1.47 -3.07
C CYS A 144 -49.25 2.35 -1.92
N SER A 145 -47.94 2.57 -1.82
CA SER A 145 -47.40 3.67 -1.00
C SER A 145 -47.13 4.88 -1.88
N TYR A 146 -47.85 5.98 -1.67
CA TYR A 146 -47.53 7.29 -2.24
C TYR A 146 -46.91 8.15 -1.15
N GLN A 147 -45.69 8.63 -1.36
CA GLN A 147 -45.08 9.63 -0.48
C GLN A 147 -44.65 10.82 -1.34
N CYS A 148 -45.40 11.90 -1.26
CA CYS A 148 -44.98 13.21 -1.78
C CYS A 148 -44.43 14.01 -0.60
N ILE A 149 -43.11 14.10 -0.48
CA ILE A 149 -42.47 14.97 0.50
C ILE A 149 -42.24 16.31 -0.18
N ASN A 150 -42.96 17.34 0.26
CA ASN A 150 -42.74 18.71 -0.18
C ASN A 150 -42.01 19.49 0.92
N ASN A 151 -40.72 19.19 1.11
CA ASN A 151 -39.80 20.11 1.77
C ASN A 151 -39.21 20.96 0.64
N ASN A 152 -39.20 22.29 0.80
CA ASN A 152 -38.98 23.37 -0.20
C ASN A 152 -37.90 23.21 -1.29
N GLU A 153 -37.17 22.10 -1.38
CA GLU A 153 -36.15 21.89 -2.41
C GLU A 153 -36.15 20.52 -3.10
N GLN A 154 -36.97 19.51 -2.73
CA GLN A 154 -36.92 18.19 -3.40
C GLN A 154 -38.26 17.44 -3.43
N SER A 155 -39.13 17.79 -4.38
CA SER A 155 -40.32 16.99 -4.69
C SER A 155 -39.92 15.56 -5.12
N LYS A 156 -40.37 14.58 -4.34
CA LYS A 156 -40.11 13.14 -4.57
C LYS A 156 -41.43 12.42 -4.81
N PHE A 157 -41.47 11.60 -5.85
CA PHE A 157 -42.55 10.68 -6.17
C PHE A 157 -42.04 9.25 -6.13
N ILE A 158 -42.70 8.38 -5.37
CA ILE A 158 -42.36 6.97 -5.25
C ILE A 158 -43.62 6.15 -5.49
N LEU A 159 -43.53 5.16 -6.37
CA LEU A 159 -44.58 4.19 -6.64
C LEU A 159 -44.00 2.78 -6.54
N LYS A 160 -44.59 1.93 -5.71
CA LYS A 160 -44.11 0.55 -5.50
C LYS A 160 -45.25 -0.46 -5.59
N TYR A 161 -45.01 -1.59 -6.27
CA TYR A 161 -45.94 -2.74 -6.34
C TYR A 161 -47.33 -2.40 -6.90
N VAL A 162 -47.39 -1.48 -7.87
CA VAL A 162 -48.65 -0.95 -8.40
C VAL A 162 -48.95 -1.50 -9.78
N LYS A 163 -50.21 -1.89 -9.99
CA LYS A 163 -50.78 -2.17 -11.31
C LYS A 163 -51.55 -0.95 -11.80
N ILE A 164 -51.18 -0.41 -12.95
CA ILE A 164 -51.77 0.77 -13.56
C ILE A 164 -52.65 0.35 -14.74
N ASN A 165 -53.95 0.58 -14.63
CA ASN A 165 -54.98 0.27 -15.64
C ASN A 165 -55.62 1.54 -16.24
N LYS A 166 -54.91 2.67 -16.19
CA LYS A 166 -55.27 3.92 -16.86
C LYS A 166 -54.01 4.70 -17.20
N THR A 167 -54.05 5.55 -18.22
CA THR A 167 -52.92 6.43 -18.53
C THR A 167 -52.71 7.42 -17.38
N ILE A 168 -51.48 7.54 -16.91
CA ILE A 168 -51.07 8.48 -15.86
C ILE A 168 -50.05 9.43 -16.47
N SER A 169 -50.32 10.73 -16.41
CA SER A 169 -49.36 11.77 -16.78
C SER A 169 -49.16 12.72 -15.60
N PHE A 170 -47.91 13.13 -15.36
CA PHE A 170 -47.64 14.24 -14.45
C PHE A 170 -47.75 15.55 -15.22
N GLY A 171 -48.53 16.50 -14.69
CA GLY A 171 -48.55 17.88 -15.20
C GLY A 171 -47.18 18.55 -15.08
N LYS A 172 -47.05 19.79 -15.59
CA LYS A 172 -45.79 20.59 -15.63
C LYS A 172 -45.13 20.87 -14.27
N ASN A 173 -45.63 20.32 -13.18
CA ASN A 173 -45.04 20.46 -11.85
C ASN A 173 -43.65 19.80 -11.81
N VAL A 174 -42.67 20.51 -11.29
CA VAL A 174 -41.28 20.06 -11.20
C VAL A 174 -41.23 18.91 -10.18
N ILE A 175 -41.28 17.66 -10.64
CA ILE A 175 -40.97 16.47 -9.81
C ILE A 175 -39.48 16.22 -9.93
N GLN A 176 -38.72 16.52 -8.89
CA GLN A 176 -37.27 16.37 -8.93
C GLN A 176 -36.86 14.90 -8.91
N LYS A 177 -37.58 14.03 -8.21
CA LYS A 177 -37.18 12.62 -8.07
C LYS A 177 -38.35 11.68 -8.30
N VAL A 178 -38.22 10.75 -9.26
CA VAL A 178 -39.25 9.76 -9.62
C VAL A 178 -38.70 8.35 -9.41
N PHE A 179 -39.33 7.56 -8.55
CA PHE A 179 -38.97 6.16 -8.29
C PHE A 179 -40.15 5.25 -8.56
N LEU A 180 -40.02 4.34 -9.52
CA LEU A 180 -41.01 3.30 -9.82
C LEU A 180 -40.36 1.95 -9.53
N ILE A 181 -41.01 1.10 -8.72
CA ILE A 181 -40.47 -0.20 -8.31
C ILE A 181 -41.57 -1.26 -8.40
N TYR A 182 -41.38 -2.33 -9.18
CA TYR A 182 -42.41 -3.36 -9.38
C TYR A 182 -43.74 -2.79 -9.89
N THR A 183 -43.68 -1.75 -10.73
CA THR A 183 -44.87 -1.15 -11.33
C THR A 183 -45.19 -1.83 -12.65
N ARG A 184 -46.43 -2.30 -12.83
CA ARG A 184 -46.93 -2.88 -14.07
C ARG A 184 -47.99 -1.98 -14.69
N ILE A 185 -47.77 -1.52 -15.91
CA ILE A 185 -48.76 -0.76 -16.69
C ILE A 185 -49.40 -1.73 -17.67
N GLU A 186 -50.73 -1.76 -17.68
CA GLU A 186 -51.49 -2.57 -18.63
C GLU A 186 -51.28 -2.08 -20.07
N ASN A 187 -51.41 -2.99 -21.03
CA ASN A 187 -50.91 -2.78 -22.40
C ASN A 187 -51.46 -1.52 -23.08
N GLU A 188 -52.71 -1.13 -22.84
CA GLU A 188 -53.34 0.05 -23.46
C GLU A 188 -53.05 1.38 -22.76
N HIS A 189 -52.26 1.36 -21.69
CA HIS A 189 -52.00 2.54 -20.88
C HIS A 189 -50.53 2.94 -20.90
N ILE A 190 -50.30 4.21 -20.55
CA ILE A 190 -48.98 4.82 -20.58
C ILE A 190 -48.72 5.49 -19.24
N PHE A 191 -47.48 5.41 -18.78
CA PHE A 191 -46.98 6.25 -17.70
C PHE A 191 -46.07 7.33 -18.26
N GLU A 192 -46.55 8.57 -18.21
CA GLU A 192 -45.92 9.72 -18.83
C GLU A 192 -45.34 10.67 -17.78
N ILE A 193 -44.04 10.96 -17.94
CA ILE A 193 -43.34 11.97 -17.15
C ILE A 193 -43.18 13.19 -18.06
N ASN A 194 -43.94 14.27 -17.87
CA ASN A 194 -43.83 15.47 -18.73
C ASN A 194 -42.91 16.55 -18.16
N ALA A 195 -42.45 16.39 -16.92
CA ALA A 195 -41.60 17.36 -16.24
C ALA A 195 -40.12 16.99 -16.30
N GLY A 196 -39.24 18.00 -16.19
CA GLY A 196 -37.83 17.77 -15.92
C GLY A 196 -37.64 17.09 -14.56
N TYR A 197 -36.70 16.14 -14.49
CA TYR A 197 -36.38 15.40 -13.27
C TYR A 197 -34.88 15.51 -12.96
N ASN A 198 -34.53 15.56 -11.68
CA ASN A 198 -33.15 15.43 -11.20
C ASN A 198 -32.76 13.96 -11.02
N SER A 199 -33.72 13.07 -10.74
CA SER A 199 -33.49 11.64 -10.61
C SER A 199 -34.69 10.85 -11.07
N LEU A 200 -34.46 9.85 -11.91
CA LEU A 200 -35.44 8.87 -12.34
C LEU A 200 -34.88 7.48 -12.07
N SER A 201 -35.69 6.61 -11.47
CA SER A 201 -35.33 5.22 -11.23
C SER A 201 -36.53 4.32 -11.42
N ILE A 202 -36.56 3.60 -12.53
CA ILE A 202 -37.56 2.60 -12.88
C ILE A 202 -36.92 1.22 -12.68
N LYS A 203 -37.38 0.48 -11.68
CA LYS A 203 -36.84 -0.84 -11.31
C LYS A 203 -37.92 -1.88 -11.39
N TYR A 204 -37.64 -2.99 -12.05
CA TYR A 204 -38.54 -4.14 -12.08
C TYR A 204 -39.94 -3.82 -12.63
N CYS A 205 -40.03 -2.85 -13.54
CA CYS A 205 -41.29 -2.37 -14.07
C CYS A 205 -41.56 -2.95 -15.46
N LYS A 206 -42.84 -3.08 -15.81
CA LYS A 206 -43.30 -3.54 -17.13
C LYS A 206 -44.35 -2.58 -17.69
N GLY A 207 -44.30 -2.30 -18.99
CA GLY A 207 -45.31 -1.51 -19.70
C GLY A 207 -44.74 -0.37 -20.55
N ARG A 208 -45.60 0.58 -20.95
CA ARG A 208 -45.25 1.70 -21.84
C ARG A 208 -44.97 2.97 -21.02
N PHE A 209 -43.82 3.60 -21.26
CA PHE A 209 -43.37 4.80 -20.56
C PHE A 209 -43.06 5.92 -21.56
N ILE A 210 -43.38 7.16 -21.22
CA ILE A 210 -42.87 8.35 -21.92
C ILE A 210 -41.95 9.08 -20.93
N ILE A 211 -40.67 9.18 -21.29
CA ILE A 211 -39.62 9.73 -20.42
C ILE A 211 -38.90 10.87 -21.15
N PRO A 212 -38.80 12.08 -20.58
CA PRO A 212 -38.20 13.23 -21.25
C PRO A 212 -36.73 13.01 -21.59
N GLY A 213 -36.44 12.96 -22.88
CA GLY A 213 -35.11 12.75 -23.42
C GLY A 213 -34.71 11.29 -23.66
N ILE A 214 -35.67 10.36 -23.56
CA ILE A 214 -35.52 8.97 -23.98
C ILE A 214 -36.70 8.63 -24.88
N GLN A 215 -36.44 8.29 -26.14
CA GLN A 215 -37.48 8.00 -27.11
C GLN A 215 -37.16 6.72 -27.86
N ILE A 216 -38.18 6.00 -28.33
CA ILE A 216 -38.01 4.98 -29.37
C ILE A 216 -38.29 5.66 -30.71
N ALA A 217 -37.40 5.50 -31.69
CA ALA A 217 -37.36 6.31 -32.92
C ALA A 217 -38.69 6.46 -33.69
N ARG A 218 -39.63 5.50 -33.57
CA ARG A 218 -40.94 5.56 -34.24
C ARG A 218 -42.13 5.90 -33.36
N THR A 219 -42.07 5.60 -32.05
CA THR A 219 -43.25 5.64 -31.18
C THR A 219 -43.16 6.71 -30.10
N GLY A 220 -41.97 7.24 -29.81
CA GLY A 220 -41.73 8.14 -28.67
C GLY A 220 -41.92 7.48 -27.29
N GLN A 221 -42.36 6.22 -27.24
CA GLN A 221 -42.68 5.47 -26.02
C GLN A 221 -41.65 4.38 -25.77
N LEU A 222 -41.05 4.36 -24.58
CA LEU A 222 -40.17 3.29 -24.10
C LEU A 222 -41.01 2.12 -23.60
N TYR A 223 -40.87 0.95 -24.21
CA TYR A 223 -41.53 -0.27 -23.74
C TYR A 223 -40.56 -1.13 -22.92
N LEU A 224 -40.90 -1.36 -21.64
CA LEU A 224 -40.16 -2.27 -20.77
C LEU A 224 -40.89 -3.60 -20.70
N SER A 225 -40.30 -4.66 -21.26
CA SER A 225 -40.88 -6.00 -21.32
C SER A 225 -40.45 -6.89 -20.14
N ASN A 226 -39.28 -6.62 -19.56
CA ASN A 226 -38.65 -7.45 -18.54
C ASN A 226 -38.85 -6.89 -17.12
N ALA A 227 -39.49 -7.67 -16.25
CA ALA A 227 -39.68 -7.33 -14.84
C ALA A 227 -38.38 -7.38 -14.01
N GLN A 228 -37.23 -7.73 -14.59
CA GLN A 228 -35.92 -7.63 -13.93
C GLN A 228 -35.17 -6.34 -14.31
N GLY A 229 -35.64 -5.63 -15.33
CA GLY A 229 -34.95 -4.48 -15.89
C GLY A 229 -34.84 -3.28 -14.96
N ILE A 230 -33.76 -2.53 -15.09
CA ILE A 230 -33.52 -1.27 -14.38
C ILE A 230 -33.20 -0.17 -15.39
N VAL A 231 -33.88 0.97 -15.28
CA VAL A 231 -33.57 2.20 -16.02
C VAL A 231 -33.42 3.34 -15.01
N GLN A 232 -32.25 3.97 -14.97
CA GLN A 232 -31.93 5.03 -14.01
C GLN A 232 -31.25 6.20 -14.71
N PHE A 233 -31.68 7.41 -14.37
CA PHE A 233 -31.05 8.65 -14.78
C PHE A 233 -30.87 9.54 -13.54
N GLN A 234 -29.68 10.10 -13.37
CA GLN A 234 -29.36 10.96 -12.24
C GLN A 234 -28.63 12.21 -12.73
N LYS A 235 -29.21 13.39 -12.51
CA LYS A 235 -28.59 14.67 -12.83
C LYS A 235 -27.35 14.86 -11.95
N VAL A 236 -26.22 15.15 -12.58
CA VAL A 236 -24.93 15.40 -11.92
C VAL A 236 -24.61 16.89 -11.92
N LYS A 237 -24.94 17.59 -13.01
CA LYS A 237 -24.85 19.05 -13.17
C LYS A 237 -25.90 19.50 -14.18
N ASP A 238 -25.96 20.79 -14.50
CA ASP A 238 -26.99 21.33 -15.38
C ASP A 238 -27.10 20.60 -16.73
N ASP A 239 -28.28 20.01 -16.92
CA ASP A 239 -28.67 19.12 -18.03
C ASP A 239 -27.72 17.95 -18.33
N VAL A 240 -26.84 17.58 -17.40
CA VAL A 240 -25.93 16.43 -17.55
C VAL A 240 -26.28 15.34 -16.57
N TYR A 241 -26.45 14.12 -17.09
CA TYR A 241 -26.92 12.97 -16.34
C TYR A 241 -25.92 11.81 -16.36
N ASP A 242 -25.95 11.00 -15.32
CA ASP A 242 -25.51 9.61 -15.40
C ASP A 242 -26.69 8.73 -15.76
N CYS A 243 -26.49 7.80 -16.69
CA CYS A 243 -27.49 6.85 -17.16
C CYS A 243 -27.07 5.44 -16.78
N LYS A 244 -28.02 4.62 -16.30
CA LYS A 244 -27.81 3.20 -16.04
C LYS A 244 -29.00 2.39 -16.55
N ILE A 245 -28.73 1.45 -17.44
CA ILE A 245 -29.72 0.54 -18.00
C ILE A 245 -29.22 -0.89 -17.84
N VAL A 246 -29.99 -1.74 -17.16
CA VAL A 246 -29.58 -3.12 -16.81
C VAL A 246 -30.70 -4.09 -17.16
N GLU A 247 -30.36 -5.23 -17.77
CA GLU A 247 -31.26 -6.38 -17.99
C GLU A 247 -32.55 -6.04 -18.76
N ASN A 248 -32.43 -5.16 -19.76
CA ASN A 248 -33.53 -4.82 -20.66
C ASN A 248 -33.30 -5.36 -22.07
N ASN A 249 -34.38 -5.74 -22.74
CA ASN A 249 -34.38 -6.14 -24.14
C ASN A 249 -35.20 -5.13 -24.95
N PHE A 250 -34.55 -4.48 -25.91
CA PHE A 250 -35.13 -3.48 -26.79
C PHE A 250 -35.04 -3.98 -28.23
N ASN A 251 -36.18 -4.35 -28.80
CA ASN A 251 -36.30 -4.75 -30.20
C ASN A 251 -36.37 -3.57 -31.17
N LYS A 252 -36.30 -2.34 -30.66
CA LYS A 252 -36.34 -1.10 -31.43
C LYS A 252 -35.22 -0.18 -30.94
N MET A 253 -34.77 0.69 -31.84
CA MET A 253 -33.76 1.70 -31.57
C MET A 253 -34.21 2.68 -30.48
N ILE A 254 -33.34 2.89 -29.49
CA ILE A 254 -33.51 3.89 -28.43
C ILE A 254 -32.71 5.15 -28.78
N LEU A 255 -33.33 6.31 -28.64
CA LEU A 255 -32.71 7.61 -28.77
C LEU A 255 -32.61 8.27 -27.39
N ILE A 256 -31.41 8.67 -26.99
CA ILE A 256 -31.17 9.44 -25.75
C ILE A 256 -30.70 10.83 -26.15
N SER A 257 -31.55 11.85 -25.94
CA SER A 257 -31.24 13.25 -26.26
C SER A 257 -30.73 14.07 -25.06
N ARG A 258 -30.54 13.44 -23.90
CA ARG A 258 -29.89 14.08 -22.74
C ARG A 258 -28.37 14.05 -22.90
N LYS A 259 -27.68 15.06 -22.37
CA LYS A 259 -26.21 15.00 -22.20
C LYS A 259 -25.88 14.00 -21.10
N ILE A 260 -25.11 12.97 -21.43
CA ILE A 260 -24.73 11.89 -20.54
C ILE A 260 -23.24 12.02 -20.18
N ARG A 261 -22.95 12.16 -18.88
CA ARG A 261 -21.57 12.07 -18.39
C ARG A 261 -21.08 10.62 -18.44
N THR A 262 -21.88 9.69 -17.91
CA THR A 262 -21.54 8.27 -17.89
C THR A 262 -22.78 7.42 -18.17
N ALA A 263 -22.70 6.56 -19.18
CA ALA A 263 -23.70 5.54 -19.47
C ALA A 263 -23.19 4.16 -19.01
N LEU A 264 -23.90 3.52 -18.07
CA LEU A 264 -23.65 2.15 -17.62
C LEU A 264 -24.73 1.21 -18.17
N LEU A 265 -24.36 0.41 -19.16
CA LEU A 265 -25.25 -0.51 -19.85
C LEU A 265 -24.81 -1.94 -19.53
N ARG A 266 -25.72 -2.77 -19.02
CA ARG A 266 -25.41 -4.15 -18.60
C ARG A 266 -26.49 -5.13 -19.04
N ASN A 267 -26.06 -6.27 -19.59
CA ASN A 267 -26.94 -7.36 -20.02
C ASN A 267 -28.09 -6.86 -20.92
N LEU A 268 -27.78 -5.92 -21.82
CA LEU A 268 -28.78 -5.40 -22.76
C LEU A 268 -28.81 -6.23 -24.03
N GLN A 269 -30.01 -6.49 -24.53
CA GLN A 269 -30.21 -6.99 -25.88
C GLN A 269 -30.85 -5.88 -26.68
N LEU A 270 -30.09 -5.26 -27.58
CA LEU A 270 -30.60 -4.23 -28.47
C LEU A 270 -30.86 -4.81 -29.86
N CYS A 271 -31.55 -4.05 -30.72
CA CYS A 271 -31.68 -4.36 -32.14
C CYS A 271 -30.30 -4.50 -32.81
N ASP A 272 -30.18 -5.44 -33.75
CA ASP A 272 -28.90 -5.82 -34.36
C ASP A 272 -28.27 -4.69 -35.20
N ASP A 273 -29.08 -3.84 -35.84
CA ASP A 273 -28.60 -2.71 -36.64
C ASP A 273 -28.06 -1.58 -35.74
N ILE A 274 -28.95 -0.69 -35.28
CA ILE A 274 -28.65 0.38 -34.34
C ILE A 274 -29.61 0.23 -33.16
N GLY A 275 -29.04 -0.20 -32.05
CA GLY A 275 -29.75 -0.48 -30.83
C GLY A 275 -30.04 0.76 -29.99
N LEU A 276 -29.03 1.63 -29.85
CA LEU A 276 -29.11 2.84 -29.05
C LEU A 276 -28.27 3.96 -29.69
N GLU A 277 -28.83 5.16 -29.76
CA GLU A 277 -28.15 6.36 -30.23
C GLU A 277 -28.19 7.46 -29.16
N PHE A 278 -27.02 8.03 -28.86
CA PHE A 278 -26.92 9.27 -28.10
C PHE A 278 -26.98 10.45 -29.06
N LEU A 279 -28.12 11.15 -29.09
CA LEU A 279 -28.33 12.36 -29.89
C LEU A 279 -27.60 13.59 -29.31
N SER A 280 -27.02 13.46 -28.11
CA SER A 280 -26.26 14.48 -27.40
C SER A 280 -25.02 13.86 -26.75
N GLU A 281 -24.14 14.68 -26.15
CA GLU A 281 -22.84 14.23 -25.59
C GLU A 281 -22.93 13.02 -24.68
N CYS A 282 -22.19 11.94 -24.98
CA CYS A 282 -21.91 10.86 -24.04
C CYS A 282 -20.41 10.76 -23.74
N LYS A 283 -19.96 11.25 -22.58
CA LYS A 283 -18.53 11.34 -22.27
C LYS A 283 -17.88 10.00 -21.95
N ASN A 284 -18.56 9.13 -21.20
CA ASN A 284 -18.04 7.81 -20.82
C ASN A 284 -19.09 6.72 -21.08
N LEU A 285 -18.73 5.69 -21.82
CA LEU A 285 -19.62 4.57 -22.16
C LEU A 285 -19.09 3.28 -21.54
N HIS A 286 -19.87 2.65 -20.66
CA HIS A 286 -19.54 1.38 -20.02
C HIS A 286 -20.54 0.31 -20.46
N LEU A 287 -20.04 -0.69 -21.18
CA LEU A 287 -20.81 -1.82 -21.70
C LEU A 287 -20.39 -3.11 -21.01
N ASN A 288 -21.38 -3.88 -20.55
CA ASN A 288 -21.19 -5.15 -19.88
C ASN A 288 -22.13 -6.20 -20.47
N SER A 289 -21.61 -7.16 -21.22
CA SER A 289 -22.40 -8.21 -21.90
C SER A 289 -23.60 -7.67 -22.70
N CYS A 290 -23.44 -6.55 -23.41
CA CYS A 290 -24.53 -5.93 -24.19
C CYS A 290 -24.45 -6.34 -25.66
N ARG A 291 -25.58 -6.71 -26.29
CA ARG A 291 -25.71 -6.99 -27.72
C ARG A 291 -26.33 -5.81 -28.47
N GLY A 292 -25.96 -5.67 -29.74
CA GLY A 292 -26.38 -4.61 -30.65
C GLY A 292 -25.43 -3.41 -30.68
N THR A 293 -25.66 -2.50 -31.62
CA THR A 293 -24.79 -1.34 -31.89
C THR A 293 -25.23 -0.11 -31.11
N ILE A 294 -24.27 0.59 -30.53
CA ILE A 294 -24.50 1.86 -29.84
C ILE A 294 -23.68 2.93 -30.56
N ILE A 295 -24.37 3.95 -31.06
CA ILE A 295 -23.74 5.05 -31.80
C ILE A 295 -23.90 6.37 -31.07
N SER A 296 -23.02 7.30 -31.38
CA SER A 296 -23.05 8.67 -30.88
C SER A 296 -22.49 9.61 -31.95
N PRO A 297 -23.27 9.90 -33.01
CA PRO A 297 -22.75 10.50 -34.24
C PRO A 297 -22.07 11.86 -34.05
N GLN A 298 -22.42 12.60 -33.00
CA GLN A 298 -21.88 13.93 -32.74
C GLN A 298 -20.77 13.97 -31.68
N ASN A 299 -20.33 12.84 -31.10
CA ASN A 299 -19.43 12.90 -29.94
C ASN A 299 -18.23 11.96 -29.98
N ASP A 300 -17.11 12.50 -29.53
CA ASP A 300 -15.92 11.77 -29.14
C ASP A 300 -16.08 11.27 -27.70
N PHE A 301 -16.23 9.96 -27.53
CA PHE A 301 -16.19 9.39 -26.18
C PHE A 301 -14.82 9.65 -25.57
N ARG A 302 -14.79 10.22 -24.36
CA ARG A 302 -13.54 10.30 -23.59
C ARG A 302 -13.08 8.90 -23.18
N LYS A 303 -14.00 8.04 -22.76
CA LYS A 303 -13.70 6.68 -22.30
C LYS A 303 -14.76 5.68 -22.76
N ILE A 304 -14.30 4.55 -23.29
CA ILE A 304 -15.13 3.35 -23.51
C ILE A 304 -14.62 2.22 -22.62
N ARG A 305 -15.54 1.53 -21.94
CA ARG A 305 -15.27 0.32 -21.17
C ARG A 305 -16.12 -0.84 -21.69
N LEU A 306 -15.50 -1.91 -22.14
CA LEU A 306 -16.13 -3.13 -22.60
C LEU A 306 -15.85 -4.26 -21.60
N SER A 307 -16.88 -4.98 -21.17
CA SER A 307 -16.72 -6.03 -20.17
C SER A 307 -17.61 -7.26 -20.38
N ASN A 308 -17.11 -8.43 -19.99
CA ASN A 308 -17.85 -9.70 -19.94
C ASN A 308 -18.44 -10.17 -21.28
N TYR A 309 -17.73 -9.97 -22.38
CA TYR A 309 -18.14 -10.46 -23.70
C TYR A 309 -17.61 -11.88 -23.95
N ARG A 310 -18.38 -12.90 -23.61
CA ARG A 310 -17.99 -14.31 -23.86
C ARG A 310 -18.16 -14.75 -25.31
N ARG A 311 -19.10 -14.12 -26.03
CA ARG A 311 -19.44 -14.35 -27.44
C ARG A 311 -19.73 -12.99 -28.08
N ASN A 312 -19.46 -12.85 -29.38
CA ASN A 312 -19.76 -11.67 -30.18
C ASN A 312 -19.15 -10.39 -29.57
N PHE A 313 -17.82 -10.36 -29.46
CA PHE A 313 -17.10 -9.18 -29.00
C PHE A 313 -17.35 -8.01 -29.98
N PRO A 314 -17.79 -6.82 -29.52
CA PRO A 314 -18.13 -5.71 -30.40
C PRO A 314 -16.86 -4.96 -30.81
N SER A 315 -16.13 -5.50 -31.77
CA SER A 315 -14.83 -5.00 -32.22
C SER A 315 -14.88 -3.59 -32.81
N TYR A 316 -16.00 -3.17 -33.38
CA TYR A 316 -16.17 -1.83 -33.94
C TYR A 316 -15.97 -0.69 -32.92
N TYR A 317 -16.14 -0.90 -31.61
CA TYR A 317 -15.84 0.15 -30.61
C TYR A 317 -14.34 0.45 -30.50
N LEU A 318 -13.47 -0.46 -30.97
CA LEU A 318 -12.03 -0.27 -30.94
C LEU A 318 -11.54 0.71 -32.03
N SER A 319 -12.35 0.95 -33.07
CA SER A 319 -12.06 1.92 -34.13
C SER A 319 -12.62 3.32 -33.85
N TYR A 320 -13.35 3.49 -32.75
CA TYR A 320 -13.94 4.79 -32.41
C TYR A 320 -12.87 5.80 -31.99
N PRO A 321 -13.05 7.09 -32.31
CA PRO A 321 -12.12 8.13 -31.89
C PRO A 321 -12.26 8.42 -30.39
N VAL A 322 -11.60 7.63 -29.54
CA VAL A 322 -11.73 7.75 -28.07
C VAL A 322 -10.38 7.94 -27.41
N TYR A 323 -10.33 8.66 -26.29
CA TYR A 323 -9.07 8.90 -25.59
C TYR A 323 -8.61 7.71 -24.74
N GLU A 324 -9.53 7.03 -24.04
CA GLU A 324 -9.25 5.86 -23.20
C GLU A 324 -10.15 4.67 -23.55
N ILE A 325 -9.55 3.49 -23.67
CA ILE A 325 -10.28 2.23 -23.84
C ILE A 325 -9.90 1.21 -22.77
N GLU A 326 -10.93 0.58 -22.19
CA GLU A 326 -10.78 -0.48 -21.21
C GLU A 326 -11.56 -1.72 -21.66
N VAL A 327 -10.88 -2.84 -21.88
CA VAL A 327 -11.51 -4.11 -22.26
C VAL A 327 -11.23 -5.15 -21.18
N SER A 328 -12.26 -5.80 -20.66
CA SER A 328 -12.12 -6.72 -19.53
C SER A 328 -12.98 -7.98 -19.58
N SER A 329 -12.40 -9.14 -19.29
CA SER A 329 -13.14 -10.42 -19.22
C SER A 329 -13.88 -10.75 -20.53
N CYS A 330 -13.23 -10.52 -21.68
CA CYS A 330 -13.79 -10.77 -23.01
C CYS A 330 -13.06 -11.92 -23.73
N ASN A 331 -13.78 -12.58 -24.64
CA ASN A 331 -13.24 -13.55 -25.58
C ASN A 331 -13.26 -12.95 -26.99
N ILE A 332 -12.11 -12.93 -27.67
CA ILE A 332 -11.94 -12.37 -29.02
C ILE A 332 -11.56 -13.52 -29.95
N ASN A 333 -12.35 -13.74 -31.00
CA ASN A 333 -12.17 -14.86 -31.92
C ASN A 333 -12.14 -14.36 -33.37
N ASN A 334 -11.26 -14.97 -34.18
CA ASN A 334 -11.08 -14.81 -35.63
C ASN A 334 -10.88 -13.37 -36.14
N GLU A 335 -10.29 -12.46 -35.34
CA GLU A 335 -10.13 -11.06 -35.73
C GLU A 335 -8.75 -10.49 -35.35
N ILE A 336 -8.14 -9.72 -36.26
CA ILE A 336 -7.02 -8.83 -35.95
C ILE A 336 -7.59 -7.45 -35.67
N LEU A 337 -7.48 -7.03 -34.41
CA LEU A 337 -8.10 -5.81 -33.90
C LEU A 337 -7.07 -4.71 -33.77
N GLN A 338 -7.09 -3.77 -34.73
CA GLN A 338 -6.28 -2.57 -34.67
C GLN A 338 -7.03 -1.47 -33.90
N LEU A 339 -6.40 -0.95 -32.84
CA LEU A 339 -6.94 0.18 -32.08
C LEU A 339 -6.79 1.49 -32.87
N ALA A 340 -7.78 2.38 -32.78
CA ALA A 340 -7.72 3.71 -33.38
C ALA A 340 -6.59 4.58 -32.80
N ASN A 341 -5.95 5.39 -33.66
CA ASN A 341 -4.77 6.20 -33.31
C ASN A 341 -5.04 7.32 -32.28
N SER A 342 -6.31 7.68 -32.09
CA SER A 342 -6.79 8.62 -31.08
C SER A 342 -6.69 8.08 -29.65
N ILE A 343 -6.64 6.75 -29.48
CA ILE A 343 -6.61 6.08 -28.18
C ILE A 343 -5.26 6.30 -27.52
N LYS A 344 -5.19 7.15 -26.50
CA LYS A 344 -3.94 7.41 -25.76
C LYS A 344 -3.75 6.49 -24.57
N ARG A 345 -4.83 5.90 -24.04
CA ARG A 345 -4.80 5.02 -22.87
C ARG A 345 -5.51 3.70 -23.14
N VAL A 346 -4.76 2.60 -23.05
CA VAL A 346 -5.25 1.25 -23.32
C VAL A 346 -5.16 0.39 -22.07
N LEU A 347 -6.27 -0.21 -21.66
CA LEU A 347 -6.35 -1.08 -20.48
C LEU A 347 -7.00 -2.41 -20.86
N LEU A 348 -6.25 -3.50 -20.84
CA LEU A 348 -6.70 -4.85 -21.23
C LEU A 348 -6.59 -5.80 -20.04
N TYR A 349 -7.70 -6.40 -19.62
CA TYR A 349 -7.76 -7.24 -18.42
C TYR A 349 -8.45 -8.57 -18.67
N ARG A 350 -7.83 -9.70 -18.29
CA ARG A 350 -8.47 -11.02 -18.33
C ARG A 350 -9.06 -11.33 -19.71
N LEU A 351 -8.29 -11.08 -20.77
CA LEU A 351 -8.74 -11.33 -22.14
C LEU A 351 -8.28 -12.71 -22.58
N LEU A 352 -9.20 -13.42 -23.24
CA LEU A 352 -8.90 -14.62 -23.99
C LEU A 352 -8.99 -14.26 -25.47
N VAL A 353 -7.90 -14.45 -26.20
CA VAL A 353 -7.81 -14.18 -27.63
C VAL A 353 -7.47 -15.49 -28.31
N ALA A 354 -8.36 -15.93 -29.20
CA ALA A 354 -8.24 -17.21 -29.88
C ALA A 354 -7.00 -17.28 -30.76
N LEU A 355 -6.62 -18.50 -31.12
CA LEU A 355 -5.60 -18.76 -32.14
C LEU A 355 -5.98 -17.99 -33.42
N ASN A 356 -5.00 -17.31 -34.03
CA ASN A 356 -5.15 -16.42 -35.19
C ASN A 356 -5.87 -15.08 -34.95
N SER A 357 -6.15 -14.72 -33.70
CA SER A 357 -6.67 -13.39 -33.35
C SER A 357 -5.61 -12.60 -32.62
N SER A 358 -5.60 -11.27 -32.79
CA SER A 358 -4.68 -10.42 -32.06
C SER A 358 -5.25 -9.03 -31.80
N ILE A 359 -4.78 -8.37 -30.75
CA ILE A 359 -5.02 -6.94 -30.52
C ILE A 359 -3.72 -6.20 -30.82
N VAL A 360 -3.76 -5.22 -31.72
CA VAL A 360 -2.60 -4.44 -32.15
C VAL A 360 -2.78 -2.97 -31.79
N VAL A 361 -1.81 -2.44 -31.05
CA VAL A 361 -1.68 -1.01 -30.71
C VAL A 361 -0.54 -0.42 -31.54
N ASN A 362 -0.87 0.07 -32.74
CA ASN A 362 0.10 0.53 -33.75
C ASN A 362 0.26 2.06 -33.80
N HIS A 363 0.18 2.72 -32.65
CA HIS A 363 0.26 4.18 -32.55
C HIS A 363 0.76 4.59 -31.16
N GLU A 364 1.18 5.86 -31.04
CA GLU A 364 1.72 6.36 -29.79
C GLU A 364 0.64 6.48 -28.70
N CYS A 365 0.87 5.77 -27.60
CA CYS A 365 0.05 5.80 -26.40
C CYS A 365 0.79 6.50 -25.25
N GLU A 366 0.03 7.14 -24.37
CA GLU A 366 0.51 7.62 -23.08
C GLU A 366 0.65 6.46 -22.09
N ARG A 367 -0.27 5.48 -22.17
CA ARG A 367 -0.31 4.37 -21.23
C ARG A 367 -0.92 3.12 -21.83
N ILE A 368 -0.26 1.98 -21.63
CA ILE A 368 -0.80 0.66 -21.97
C ILE A 368 -0.66 -0.23 -20.73
N ILE A 369 -1.77 -0.84 -20.29
CA ILE A 369 -1.78 -1.83 -19.21
C ILE A 369 -2.44 -3.09 -19.73
N ILE A 370 -1.74 -4.22 -19.63
CA ILE A 370 -2.28 -5.52 -20.00
C ILE A 370 -2.09 -6.45 -18.80
N ARG A 371 -3.16 -7.11 -18.33
CA ARG A 371 -3.07 -8.09 -17.23
C ARG A 371 -3.86 -9.35 -17.53
N ASN A 372 -3.31 -10.50 -17.17
CA ASN A 372 -3.94 -11.82 -17.33
C ASN A 372 -4.45 -12.03 -18.77
N TYR A 373 -3.57 -11.84 -19.74
CA TYR A 373 -3.91 -11.90 -21.17
C TYR A 373 -3.43 -13.22 -21.76
N THR A 374 -4.34 -13.95 -22.40
CA THR A 374 -4.03 -15.19 -23.12
C THR A 374 -4.32 -15.00 -24.60
N GLY A 375 -3.33 -15.28 -25.44
CA GLY A 375 -3.38 -15.12 -26.89
C GLY A 375 -2.30 -14.16 -27.39
N GLU A 376 -2.43 -13.71 -28.64
CA GLU A 376 -1.48 -12.79 -29.29
C GLU A 376 -1.86 -11.33 -29.08
N PHE A 377 -0.89 -10.46 -28.82
CA PHE A 377 -1.06 -9.00 -28.87
C PHE A 377 0.21 -8.33 -29.39
N GLY A 378 0.05 -7.23 -30.10
CA GLY A 378 1.14 -6.47 -30.69
C GLY A 378 1.17 -5.03 -30.21
N ILE A 379 2.34 -4.54 -29.83
CA ILE A 379 2.59 -3.12 -29.54
C ILE A 379 3.87 -2.71 -30.29
N PRO A 380 3.86 -2.68 -31.64
CA PRO A 380 5.07 -2.57 -32.47
C PRO A 380 5.97 -1.36 -32.15
N LEU A 381 5.39 -0.27 -31.64
CA LEU A 381 6.14 0.93 -31.22
C LEU A 381 6.83 0.80 -29.85
N VAL A 382 6.54 -0.24 -29.08
CA VAL A 382 7.18 -0.55 -27.79
C VAL A 382 7.97 -1.87 -27.88
N LEU A 383 7.39 -2.87 -28.54
CA LEU A 383 7.93 -4.21 -28.75
C LEU A 383 7.91 -4.50 -30.26
N LYS A 384 9.06 -4.37 -30.94
CA LYS A 384 9.21 -4.86 -32.31
C LYS A 384 9.28 -6.37 -32.27
N MET A 385 8.50 -7.03 -33.09
CA MET A 385 8.60 -8.47 -33.27
C MET A 385 8.97 -8.78 -34.72
N SER A 386 9.58 -9.93 -34.96
CA SER A 386 9.95 -10.37 -36.31
C SER A 386 8.70 -10.51 -37.19
N PRO A 387 8.69 -9.94 -38.41
CA PRO A 387 7.52 -9.99 -39.30
C PRO A 387 7.18 -11.40 -39.80
N VAL A 388 8.09 -12.37 -39.64
CA VAL A 388 7.98 -13.73 -40.20
C VAL A 388 7.13 -14.67 -39.34
N SER A 389 6.80 -14.29 -38.11
CA SER A 389 6.03 -15.13 -37.18
C SER A 389 5.03 -14.29 -36.40
N THR A 390 3.76 -14.74 -36.37
CA THR A 390 2.74 -14.24 -35.45
C THR A 390 3.26 -14.45 -34.04
N SER A 391 3.80 -13.38 -33.49
CA SER A 391 4.68 -13.46 -32.33
C SER A 391 3.88 -13.08 -31.10
N SER A 392 3.70 -14.05 -30.22
CA SER A 392 2.96 -13.88 -28.98
C SER A 392 3.92 -13.60 -27.81
N LEU A 393 3.78 -12.41 -27.21
CA LEU A 393 4.11 -12.26 -25.80
C LEU A 393 2.94 -12.85 -25.01
N HIS A 394 3.16 -13.98 -24.33
CA HIS A 394 2.11 -14.61 -23.53
C HIS A 394 2.19 -14.15 -22.07
N LEU A 395 1.11 -13.62 -21.51
CA LEU A 395 1.05 -13.19 -20.11
C LEU A 395 0.30 -14.22 -19.27
N ARG A 396 1.00 -15.27 -18.79
CA ARG A 396 0.42 -16.35 -17.96
C ARG A 396 0.08 -15.84 -16.55
N ALA A 397 -1.06 -15.15 -16.41
CA ALA A 397 -1.41 -14.32 -15.24
C ALA A 397 -0.47 -13.12 -15.01
N GLY A 398 0.32 -12.78 -16.03
CA GLY A 398 1.28 -11.70 -15.98
C GLY A 398 0.71 -10.32 -16.26
N VAL A 399 1.62 -9.35 -16.18
CA VAL A 399 1.32 -7.92 -16.28
C VAL A 399 2.33 -7.27 -17.21
N LEU A 400 1.84 -6.50 -18.18
CA LEU A 400 2.62 -5.55 -18.94
C LEU A 400 2.12 -4.14 -18.64
N VAL A 401 3.04 -3.24 -18.31
CA VAL A 401 2.77 -1.83 -18.10
C VAL A 401 3.74 -1.01 -18.92
N PHE A 402 3.22 -0.21 -19.83
CA PHE A 402 3.94 0.83 -20.52
C PHE A 402 3.39 2.19 -20.12
N VAL A 403 4.29 3.12 -19.80
CA VAL A 403 3.97 4.51 -19.43
C VAL A 403 4.91 5.44 -20.19
N ASN A 404 4.34 6.40 -20.89
CA ASN A 404 5.04 7.53 -21.50
C ASN A 404 4.77 8.77 -20.63
N ASP A 405 5.76 9.20 -19.85
CA ASP A 405 5.65 10.39 -19.02
C ASP A 405 5.88 11.64 -19.89
N SER A 406 4.79 12.32 -20.25
CA SER A 406 4.84 13.51 -21.09
C SER A 406 5.63 14.65 -20.47
N SER A 407 5.80 14.67 -19.14
CA SER A 407 6.54 15.74 -18.45
C SER A 407 8.06 15.59 -18.57
N ASN A 408 8.55 14.36 -18.67
CA ASN A 408 9.99 14.06 -18.61
C ASN A 408 10.54 13.39 -19.88
N THR A 409 9.71 13.20 -20.91
CA THR A 409 10.00 12.41 -22.12
C THR A 409 10.48 10.97 -21.86
N LYS A 410 10.41 10.50 -20.61
CA LYS A 410 10.91 9.18 -20.20
C LYS A 410 9.79 8.15 -20.35
N ARG A 411 10.07 7.14 -21.16
CA ARG A 411 9.19 5.98 -21.33
C ARG A 411 9.66 4.82 -20.46
N ARG A 412 8.71 4.17 -19.79
CA ARG A 412 8.95 3.04 -18.89
C ARG A 412 8.16 1.83 -19.35
N LEU A 413 8.81 0.67 -19.38
CA LEU A 413 8.22 -0.61 -19.69
C LEU A 413 8.48 -1.58 -18.54
N SER A 414 7.42 -2.20 -18.03
CA SER A 414 7.52 -3.27 -17.03
C SER A 414 6.74 -4.48 -17.53
N ILE A 415 7.41 -5.62 -17.59
CA ILE A 415 6.85 -6.90 -17.99
C ILE A 415 7.07 -7.89 -16.85
N LYS A 416 6.00 -8.51 -16.37
CA LYS A 416 6.00 -9.45 -15.25
C LYS A 416 5.25 -10.73 -15.61
N ASP A 417 5.78 -11.88 -15.20
CA ASP A 417 5.19 -13.23 -15.37
C ASP A 417 4.79 -13.51 -16.84
N ALA A 418 5.76 -13.31 -17.74
CA ALA A 418 5.54 -13.38 -19.19
C ALA A 418 6.41 -14.45 -19.86
N TYR A 419 5.91 -14.97 -20.98
CA TYR A 419 6.62 -15.94 -21.81
C TYR A 419 6.83 -15.38 -23.21
N VAL A 420 8.08 -15.33 -23.66
CA VAL A 420 8.51 -14.79 -24.96
C VAL A 420 8.80 -15.97 -25.90
N ALA A 421 7.88 -16.24 -26.82
CA ALA A 421 7.97 -17.37 -27.75
C ALA A 421 8.75 -17.06 -29.04
N HIS A 422 9.00 -15.78 -29.32
CA HIS A 422 9.61 -15.32 -30.57
C HIS A 422 10.60 -14.18 -30.34
N GLU A 423 11.50 -13.98 -31.31
CA GLU A 423 12.47 -12.89 -31.23
C GLU A 423 11.74 -11.55 -31.10
N THR A 424 12.03 -10.87 -29.98
CA THR A 424 11.36 -9.63 -29.60
C THR A 424 12.42 -8.59 -29.29
N VAL A 425 12.22 -7.38 -29.78
CA VAL A 425 13.09 -6.23 -29.55
C VAL A 425 12.28 -5.17 -28.83
N ILE A 426 12.68 -4.82 -27.61
CA ILE A 426 12.17 -3.61 -26.96
C ILE A 426 12.72 -2.42 -27.73
N GLN A 427 11.83 -1.57 -28.23
CA GLN A 427 12.14 -0.50 -29.17
C GLN A 427 13.02 0.61 -28.58
N ASN A 428 13.52 1.46 -29.48
CA ASN A 428 14.12 2.75 -29.10
C ASN A 428 13.13 3.62 -28.32
N ASN A 429 13.67 4.57 -27.56
CA ASN A 429 12.99 5.51 -26.67
C ASN A 429 12.46 4.93 -25.35
N ILE A 430 12.70 3.65 -25.03
CA ILE A 430 12.36 3.06 -23.73
C ILE A 430 13.52 3.23 -22.75
N HIS A 431 13.39 4.15 -21.80
CA HIS A 431 14.46 4.57 -20.90
C HIS A 431 14.56 3.69 -19.65
N THR A 432 13.45 3.08 -19.23
CA THR A 432 13.42 2.17 -18.08
C THR A 432 12.73 0.88 -18.46
N VAL A 433 13.41 -0.23 -18.24
CA VAL A 433 12.93 -1.58 -18.55
C VAL A 433 13.02 -2.44 -17.30
N ASN A 434 11.87 -2.97 -16.87
CA ASN A 434 11.78 -3.92 -15.76
C ASN A 434 11.24 -5.26 -16.27
N LEU A 435 12.06 -6.32 -16.20
CA LEU A 435 11.73 -7.68 -16.60
C LEU A 435 11.70 -8.55 -15.35
N ILE A 436 10.55 -9.10 -14.99
CA ILE A 436 10.36 -9.83 -13.72
C ILE A 436 9.69 -11.17 -14.01
N SER A 437 10.31 -12.27 -13.58
CA SER A 437 9.76 -13.63 -13.74
C SER A 437 9.38 -13.93 -15.19
N MET A 438 10.24 -13.51 -16.13
CA MET A 438 10.04 -13.75 -17.56
C MET A 438 10.76 -15.00 -18.02
N MET A 439 10.10 -15.78 -18.89
CA MET A 439 10.69 -16.95 -19.54
C MET A 439 10.80 -16.69 -21.05
N VAL A 440 12.02 -16.65 -21.57
CA VAL A 440 12.29 -16.58 -23.00
C VAL A 440 12.53 -18.00 -23.50
N HIS A 441 11.80 -18.42 -24.54
CA HIS A 441 11.90 -19.76 -25.11
C HIS A 441 13.34 -20.08 -25.57
N GLU A 442 13.66 -21.37 -25.64
CA GLU A 442 14.94 -21.83 -26.16
C GLU A 442 15.14 -21.33 -27.60
N ASN A 443 16.38 -20.93 -27.93
CA ASN A 443 16.75 -20.32 -29.21
C ASN A 443 16.13 -18.94 -29.51
N VAL A 444 15.28 -18.42 -28.64
CA VAL A 444 14.69 -17.08 -28.76
C VAL A 444 15.53 -16.07 -27.98
N LYS A 445 15.53 -14.82 -28.46
CA LYS A 445 16.22 -13.70 -27.80
C LYS A 445 15.24 -12.58 -27.54
N LEU A 446 15.31 -12.00 -26.34
CA LEU A 446 14.72 -10.70 -26.03
C LEU A 446 15.84 -9.66 -26.09
N ARG A 447 15.82 -8.78 -27.09
CA ARG A 447 16.79 -7.69 -27.23
C ARG A 447 16.26 -6.40 -26.61
N ILE A 448 17.13 -5.69 -25.92
CA ILE A 448 16.85 -4.35 -25.39
C ILE A 448 17.69 -3.33 -26.19
N ASN A 449 17.05 -2.27 -26.68
CA ASN A 449 17.73 -1.26 -27.50
C ASN A 449 18.57 -0.25 -26.70
N ASP A 450 19.24 0.61 -27.45
CA ASP A 450 20.32 1.49 -27.03
C ASP A 450 19.91 2.57 -26.01
N ASP A 451 18.68 3.08 -26.09
CA ASP A 451 18.18 4.21 -25.26
C ASP A 451 17.85 3.83 -23.80
N CYS A 452 17.97 2.56 -23.44
CA CYS A 452 17.68 2.09 -22.08
C CYS A 452 18.72 2.64 -21.08
N GLU A 453 18.26 3.47 -20.14
CA GLU A 453 19.10 4.03 -19.06
C GLU A 453 19.07 3.17 -17.80
N VAL A 454 17.95 2.51 -17.52
CA VAL A 454 17.72 1.72 -16.30
C VAL A 454 17.14 0.36 -16.66
N LEU A 455 17.85 -0.71 -16.32
CA LEU A 455 17.45 -2.08 -16.58
C LEU A 455 17.39 -2.89 -15.28
N LEU A 456 16.24 -3.49 -15.01
CA LEU A 456 16.02 -4.50 -13.98
C LEU A 456 15.68 -5.84 -14.64
N ILE A 457 16.42 -6.88 -14.29
CA ILE A 457 16.14 -8.28 -14.65
C ILE A 457 16.03 -9.05 -13.34
N ASP A 458 14.86 -9.66 -13.07
CA ASP A 458 14.58 -10.34 -11.80
C ASP A 458 13.94 -11.70 -12.08
N ASN A 459 14.56 -12.79 -11.59
CA ASN A 459 14.05 -14.16 -11.70
C ASN A 459 13.66 -14.56 -13.13
N CYS A 460 14.44 -14.13 -14.13
CA CYS A 460 14.16 -14.43 -15.53
C CYS A 460 14.83 -15.74 -15.95
N ASN A 461 14.39 -16.33 -17.07
CA ASN A 461 15.05 -17.46 -17.72
C ASN A 461 15.10 -17.24 -19.24
N GLY A 462 16.11 -17.82 -19.90
CA GLY A 462 16.37 -17.67 -21.32
C GLY A 462 17.28 -16.48 -21.67
N LYS A 463 17.39 -16.16 -22.96
CA LYS A 463 18.42 -15.24 -23.48
C LYS A 463 17.92 -13.80 -23.58
N ILE A 464 18.35 -12.95 -22.66
CA ILE A 464 18.13 -11.50 -22.67
C ILE A 464 19.43 -10.81 -23.14
N GLU A 465 19.36 -10.07 -24.24
CA GLU A 465 20.49 -9.40 -24.88
C GLU A 465 20.36 -7.88 -24.69
N PHE A 466 21.21 -7.33 -23.81
CA PHE A 466 21.32 -5.89 -23.53
C PHE A 466 22.71 -5.34 -23.91
N SER A 467 23.47 -6.07 -24.73
CA SER A 467 24.82 -5.66 -25.16
C SER A 467 24.85 -4.36 -25.97
N ARG A 468 23.71 -3.99 -26.55
CA ARG A 468 23.53 -2.76 -27.32
C ARG A 468 23.05 -1.57 -26.49
N CYS A 469 22.74 -1.75 -25.19
CA CYS A 469 22.27 -0.66 -24.32
C CYS A 469 23.40 0.35 -23.99
N THR A 470 23.78 1.16 -24.97
CA THR A 470 24.91 2.09 -24.88
C THR A 470 24.66 3.27 -23.94
N CYS A 471 23.38 3.54 -23.59
CA CYS A 471 22.97 4.57 -22.62
C CYS A 471 22.74 4.03 -21.20
N LEU A 472 23.04 2.75 -20.93
CA LEU A 472 22.71 2.14 -19.64
C LEU A 472 23.53 2.76 -18.51
N LYS A 473 22.84 3.35 -17.54
CA LYS A 473 23.39 3.99 -16.34
C LYS A 473 23.20 3.14 -15.09
N SER A 474 22.11 2.38 -15.02
CA SER A 474 21.78 1.52 -13.88
C SER A 474 21.36 0.13 -14.32
N LEU A 475 22.04 -0.89 -13.78
CA LEU A 475 21.75 -2.30 -14.04
C LEU A 475 21.48 -3.03 -12.72
N THR A 476 20.31 -3.67 -12.62
CA THR A 476 19.96 -4.58 -11.53
C THR A 476 19.67 -5.96 -12.08
N ILE A 477 20.34 -6.98 -11.55
CA ILE A 477 20.13 -8.38 -11.93
C ILE A 477 19.89 -9.19 -10.65
N LYS A 478 18.78 -9.93 -10.60
CA LYS A 478 18.42 -10.83 -9.50
C LYS A 478 18.07 -12.20 -10.04
N ASP A 479 18.59 -13.26 -9.42
CA ASP A 479 18.25 -14.65 -9.77
C ASP A 479 18.29 -14.91 -11.29
N TYR A 480 19.33 -14.41 -11.97
CA TYR A 480 19.48 -14.53 -13.42
C TYR A 480 20.92 -14.81 -13.80
N LYS A 481 21.11 -15.42 -14.97
CA LYS A 481 22.45 -15.71 -15.50
C LYS A 481 23.20 -14.42 -15.81
N PHE A 482 24.39 -14.27 -15.22
CA PHE A 482 25.25 -13.14 -15.51
C PHE A 482 25.82 -13.21 -16.93
N ASN A 483 25.60 -12.15 -17.72
CA ASN A 483 26.19 -11.99 -19.04
C ASN A 483 27.06 -10.73 -19.02
N HIS A 484 28.39 -10.91 -19.08
CA HIS A 484 29.33 -9.79 -19.08
C HIS A 484 29.36 -9.11 -20.47
N CYS A 485 29.02 -7.83 -20.51
CA CYS A 485 29.15 -7.00 -21.72
C CYS A 485 30.05 -5.80 -21.43
N LYS A 486 31.32 -5.90 -21.84
CA LYS A 486 32.37 -4.92 -21.51
C LYS A 486 31.95 -3.46 -21.76
N ASP A 487 31.28 -3.19 -22.87
CA ASP A 487 30.92 -1.83 -23.27
C ASP A 487 29.83 -1.22 -22.38
N VAL A 488 28.87 -2.04 -21.94
CA VAL A 488 27.80 -1.63 -21.02
C VAL A 488 28.37 -1.31 -19.64
N PHE A 489 29.19 -2.21 -19.08
CA PHE A 489 29.73 -2.07 -17.73
C PHE A 489 30.68 -0.87 -17.59
N ASN A 490 31.29 -0.43 -18.69
CA ASN A 490 32.16 0.76 -18.72
C ASN A 490 31.42 2.09 -18.45
N LYS A 491 30.10 2.13 -18.66
CA LYS A 491 29.28 3.35 -18.56
C LYS A 491 28.33 3.34 -17.34
N LEU A 492 28.27 2.25 -16.60
CA LEU A 492 27.38 2.12 -15.44
C LEU A 492 27.76 3.08 -14.32
N LEU A 493 26.76 3.79 -13.82
CA LEU A 493 26.83 4.56 -12.57
C LEU A 493 26.42 3.69 -11.37
N SER A 494 25.51 2.73 -11.59
CA SER A 494 24.97 1.85 -10.55
C SER A 494 24.88 0.39 -11.03
N LEU A 495 25.37 -0.53 -10.22
CA LEU A 495 25.28 -1.97 -10.44
C LEU A 495 24.74 -2.66 -9.18
N SER A 496 23.67 -3.43 -9.32
CA SER A 496 23.11 -4.27 -8.25
C SER A 496 22.96 -5.70 -8.71
N LEU A 497 23.64 -6.64 -8.06
CA LEU A 497 23.58 -8.07 -8.33
C LEU A 497 23.09 -8.81 -7.07
N GLU A 498 22.08 -9.67 -7.21
CA GLU A 498 21.48 -10.40 -6.10
C GLU A 498 21.26 -11.89 -6.47
N ARG A 499 21.87 -12.82 -5.73
CA ARG A 499 21.81 -14.27 -6.00
C ARG A 499 22.22 -14.62 -7.43
N VAL A 500 23.35 -14.05 -7.86
CA VAL A 500 23.90 -14.22 -9.21
C VAL A 500 25.22 -14.98 -9.16
N THR A 501 25.43 -15.89 -10.11
CA THR A 501 26.75 -16.51 -10.35
C THR A 501 27.47 -15.82 -11.50
N ILE A 502 28.69 -15.33 -11.25
CA ILE A 502 29.53 -14.60 -12.20
C ILE A 502 30.67 -15.51 -12.67
N ASN A 503 30.61 -15.96 -13.93
CA ASN A 503 31.64 -16.80 -14.57
C ASN A 503 32.51 -16.00 -15.54
N ALA A 504 32.89 -14.78 -15.16
CA ALA A 504 33.75 -13.90 -15.94
C ALA A 504 34.46 -12.91 -15.03
N SER A 505 35.67 -12.49 -15.41
CA SER A 505 36.35 -11.39 -14.71
C SER A 505 35.72 -10.05 -15.12
N VAL A 506 35.29 -9.28 -14.14
CA VAL A 506 34.57 -8.01 -14.32
C VAL A 506 35.38 -6.90 -13.67
N LYS A 507 35.75 -5.86 -14.44
CA LYS A 507 36.39 -4.66 -13.91
C LYS A 507 35.45 -3.47 -14.08
N LEU A 508 34.98 -2.91 -12.98
CA LEU A 508 34.14 -1.71 -13.00
C LEU A 508 35.02 -0.48 -13.23
N LYS A 509 34.58 0.42 -14.11
CA LYS A 509 35.31 1.65 -14.43
C LYS A 509 35.02 2.76 -13.41
N GLU A 510 35.76 3.86 -13.54
CA GLU A 510 35.72 5.02 -12.66
C GLU A 510 34.34 5.69 -12.55
N ASN A 511 33.47 5.50 -13.54
CA ASN A 511 32.13 6.08 -13.53
C ASN A 511 31.17 5.41 -12.54
N THR A 512 31.47 4.18 -12.09
CA THR A 512 30.56 3.45 -11.21
C THR A 512 30.61 4.01 -9.80
N LYS A 513 29.50 4.62 -9.36
CA LYS A 513 29.34 5.25 -8.05
C LYS A 513 28.75 4.32 -7.02
N THR A 514 27.87 3.41 -7.43
CA THR A 514 27.14 2.52 -6.52
C THR A 514 27.29 1.07 -6.95
N VAL A 515 27.72 0.21 -6.03
CA VAL A 515 27.79 -1.24 -6.24
C VAL A 515 27.11 -1.95 -5.09
N LYS A 516 26.15 -2.82 -5.41
CA LYS A 516 25.47 -3.70 -4.46
C LYS A 516 25.61 -5.15 -4.92
N LEU A 517 26.22 -5.99 -4.09
CA LEU A 517 26.39 -7.43 -4.29
C LEU A 517 25.72 -8.14 -3.12
N VAL A 518 24.73 -8.98 -3.39
CA VAL A 518 24.02 -9.76 -2.37
C VAL A 518 24.01 -11.23 -2.81
N ASP A 519 24.56 -12.13 -2.01
CA ASP A 519 24.65 -13.57 -2.31
C ASP A 519 25.23 -13.88 -3.70
N VAL A 520 26.20 -13.05 -4.13
CA VAL A 520 26.88 -13.22 -5.42
C VAL A 520 27.98 -14.25 -5.29
N LYS A 521 27.98 -15.25 -6.18
CA LYS A 521 29.03 -16.27 -6.28
C LYS A 521 29.93 -15.97 -7.47
N MET A 522 31.23 -15.89 -7.27
CA MET A 522 32.18 -15.89 -8.38
C MET A 522 32.45 -17.35 -8.80
N GLY A 523 32.66 -17.60 -10.08
CA GLY A 523 33.19 -18.89 -10.53
C GLY A 523 34.70 -18.98 -10.28
N TRP A 524 35.22 -20.20 -10.21
CA TRP A 524 36.66 -20.43 -10.07
C TRP A 524 37.48 -19.69 -11.13
N PHE A 525 38.55 -19.04 -10.67
CA PHE A 525 39.48 -18.20 -11.47
C PHE A 525 38.94 -16.85 -11.97
N TYR A 526 37.69 -16.49 -11.63
CA TYR A 526 37.14 -15.18 -11.98
C TYR A 526 37.21 -14.21 -10.81
N SER A 527 37.37 -12.92 -11.12
CA SER A 527 37.42 -11.87 -10.12
C SER A 527 36.56 -10.68 -10.50
N MET A 528 36.00 -10.01 -9.50
CA MET A 528 35.28 -8.75 -9.68
C MET A 528 36.09 -7.62 -9.05
N GLU A 529 36.52 -6.65 -9.85
CA GLU A 529 37.29 -5.48 -9.43
C GLU A 529 36.37 -4.25 -9.36
N ILE A 530 36.16 -3.73 -8.15
CA ILE A 530 35.40 -2.51 -7.89
C ILE A 530 36.37 -1.31 -7.81
N ASN A 531 36.07 -0.25 -8.56
CA ASN A 531 36.90 0.94 -8.70
C ASN A 531 37.04 1.76 -7.39
N GLU A 532 38.12 2.53 -7.25
CA GLU A 532 38.36 3.55 -6.20
C GLU A 532 37.17 4.46 -5.97
N ASN A 533 36.61 4.94 -7.08
CA ASN A 533 35.73 6.10 -7.10
C ASN A 533 34.28 5.74 -6.73
N CYS A 534 34.04 4.50 -6.30
CA CYS A 534 32.74 4.08 -5.80
C CYS A 534 32.37 4.85 -4.52
N GLU A 535 31.28 5.60 -4.58
CA GLU A 535 30.74 6.35 -3.44
C GLU A 535 30.03 5.41 -2.44
N THR A 536 29.44 4.32 -2.94
CA THR A 536 28.72 3.33 -2.15
C THR A 536 29.07 1.92 -2.61
N VAL A 537 29.54 1.09 -1.68
CA VAL A 537 29.77 -0.34 -1.89
C VAL A 537 29.05 -1.12 -0.81
N HIS A 538 28.17 -2.04 -1.20
CA HIS A 538 27.47 -2.94 -0.29
C HIS A 538 27.64 -4.37 -0.78
N VAL A 539 28.34 -5.19 0.00
CA VAL A 539 28.55 -6.62 -0.26
C VAL A 539 27.95 -7.37 0.91
N HIS A 540 27.10 -8.37 0.65
CA HIS A 540 26.50 -9.21 1.68
C HIS A 540 26.37 -10.63 1.15
N GLY A 541 26.80 -11.64 1.90
CA GLY A 541 26.57 -13.05 1.51
C GLY A 541 27.38 -13.52 0.30
N SER A 542 28.24 -12.68 -0.25
CA SER A 542 29.12 -13.05 -1.35
C SER A 542 30.27 -13.93 -0.88
N THR A 543 30.56 -14.96 -1.66
CA THR A 543 31.68 -15.87 -1.47
C THR A 543 32.67 -15.71 -2.63
N GLU A 544 33.97 -15.87 -2.35
CA GLU A 544 35.08 -15.91 -3.33
C GLU A 544 35.58 -14.55 -3.88
N ASP A 545 36.66 -14.59 -4.69
CA ASP A 545 37.64 -13.54 -5.04
C ASP A 545 37.06 -12.17 -5.49
N LEU A 546 36.60 -11.38 -4.52
CA LEU A 546 36.21 -9.99 -4.71
C LEU A 546 37.42 -9.05 -4.49
N ARG A 547 37.76 -8.28 -5.53
CA ARG A 547 38.81 -7.24 -5.48
C ARG A 547 38.21 -5.85 -5.34
N ILE A 548 38.61 -5.14 -4.30
CA ILE A 548 38.21 -3.74 -4.09
C ILE A 548 39.48 -2.98 -3.75
N PRO A 549 40.37 -2.67 -4.71
CA PRO A 549 41.74 -2.24 -4.44
C PRO A 549 41.87 -1.11 -3.42
N HIS A 550 40.94 -0.16 -3.45
CA HIS A 550 40.92 1.00 -2.53
C HIS A 550 40.37 0.72 -1.14
N MET A 551 39.48 -0.27 -1.03
CA MET A 551 38.99 -0.69 0.28
C MET A 551 39.75 -1.89 0.83
N PHE A 552 40.47 -2.66 0.02
CA PHE A 552 41.19 -3.87 0.39
C PHE A 552 42.27 -4.15 -0.66
N ASN A 553 43.53 -3.82 -0.35
CA ASN A 553 44.66 -4.27 -1.17
C ASN A 553 45.06 -5.73 -0.85
N CYS A 554 44.39 -6.39 0.10
CA CYS A 554 44.71 -7.75 0.56
C CYS A 554 43.88 -8.78 -0.21
N ILE A 555 44.44 -9.49 -1.19
CA ILE A 555 43.70 -10.54 -1.92
C ILE A 555 44.54 -11.78 -2.17
N GLU A 556 44.57 -12.62 -1.15
CA GLU A 556 44.19 -14.04 -1.28
C GLU A 556 43.12 -14.33 -0.23
N LYS A 557 41.85 -13.99 -0.48
CA LYS A 557 40.78 -14.22 0.49
C LYS A 557 40.16 -15.61 0.27
N LYS A 558 40.63 -16.63 1.00
CA LYS A 558 39.71 -17.73 1.35
C LYS A 558 38.75 -17.16 2.39
N PHE A 559 37.58 -16.74 1.92
CA PHE A 559 36.46 -16.44 2.80
C PHE A 559 36.21 -17.64 3.70
N THR A 560 36.00 -17.39 5.00
CA THR A 560 35.46 -18.42 5.89
C THR A 560 34.13 -18.91 5.32
N ASP A 561 33.63 -20.10 5.72
CA ASP A 561 32.31 -20.62 5.30
C ASP A 561 31.12 -19.70 5.69
N LYS A 562 31.38 -18.56 6.32
CA LYS A 562 30.41 -17.56 6.72
C LYS A 562 30.26 -16.43 5.69
N PRO A 563 29.02 -15.93 5.48
CA PRO A 563 28.75 -14.82 4.57
C PRO A 563 29.41 -13.53 5.05
N VAL A 564 30.23 -12.88 4.21
CA VAL A 564 30.85 -11.59 4.53
C VAL A 564 29.86 -10.45 4.31
N THR A 565 29.93 -9.42 5.16
CA THR A 565 29.29 -8.13 4.88
C THR A 565 30.31 -7.00 4.86
N ILE A 566 30.30 -6.21 3.80
CA ILE A 566 31.08 -4.98 3.66
C ILE A 566 30.09 -3.88 3.28
N TYR A 567 30.07 -2.79 4.02
CA TYR A 567 29.31 -1.61 3.67
C TYR A 567 30.20 -0.37 3.77
N TYR A 568 30.20 0.41 2.70
CA TYR A 568 30.97 1.63 2.56
C TYR A 568 30.07 2.67 1.94
N ALA A 569 29.86 3.79 2.64
CA ALA A 569 28.99 4.85 2.16
C ALA A 569 29.30 6.18 2.83
N LYS A 570 28.97 7.27 2.15
CA LYS A 570 28.92 8.61 2.74
C LYS A 570 27.55 8.84 3.37
N ILE A 571 27.48 9.02 4.69
CA ILE A 571 26.23 9.35 5.39
C ILE A 571 26.25 10.85 5.74
N LEU A 572 25.39 11.62 5.07
CA LEU A 572 25.26 13.06 5.32
C LEU A 572 24.72 13.30 6.75
N GLY A 573 25.41 14.14 7.52
CA GLY A 573 24.91 14.69 8.79
C GLY A 573 25.28 13.97 10.08
N GLN A 574 26.07 12.88 10.06
CA GLN A 574 26.56 12.24 11.29
C GLN A 574 28.08 12.05 11.32
N PHE A 575 28.61 11.10 10.55
CA PHE A 575 29.99 10.61 10.69
C PHE A 575 30.75 10.54 9.35
N GLY A 576 30.59 11.56 8.50
CA GLY A 576 31.28 11.60 7.20
C GLY A 576 31.10 10.31 6.39
N ARG A 577 32.20 9.62 6.09
CA ARG A 577 32.20 8.33 5.39
C ARG A 577 32.34 7.18 6.40
N ILE A 578 31.51 6.16 6.23
CA ILE A 578 31.42 5.00 7.13
C ILE A 578 31.92 3.76 6.40
N MET A 579 32.69 2.95 7.14
CA MET A 579 33.07 1.59 6.77
C MET A 579 32.56 0.61 7.81
N PHE A 580 31.74 -0.35 7.38
CA PHE A 580 31.21 -1.44 8.19
C PHE A 580 31.70 -2.77 7.63
N LEU A 581 32.37 -3.54 8.49
CA LEU A 581 33.03 -4.80 8.17
C LEU A 581 32.46 -5.88 9.08
N LYS A 582 31.94 -6.97 8.51
CA LYS A 582 31.40 -8.08 9.29
C LYS A 582 31.80 -9.44 8.73
N ASP A 583 32.13 -10.36 9.64
CA ASP A 583 32.43 -11.78 9.38
C ASP A 583 33.62 -11.99 8.41
N LEU A 584 34.62 -11.10 8.45
CA LEU A 584 35.78 -11.15 7.55
C LEU A 584 37.10 -11.41 8.28
N CYS A 585 38.09 -11.95 7.56
CA CYS A 585 39.45 -12.17 8.06
C CYS A 585 40.50 -11.45 7.19
N LEU A 586 41.29 -10.55 7.79
CA LEU A 586 42.40 -9.85 7.16
C LEU A 586 43.66 -10.71 7.21
N ARG A 587 44.33 -10.90 6.06
CA ARG A 587 45.52 -11.75 5.91
C ARG A 587 46.82 -10.99 5.72
N ASP A 588 46.72 -9.71 5.44
CA ASP A 588 47.81 -8.77 5.27
C ASP A 588 47.47 -7.50 6.06
N ASN A 589 48.46 -6.63 6.22
CA ASN A 589 48.23 -5.32 6.81
C ASN A 589 47.24 -4.52 5.95
N TYR A 590 46.30 -3.87 6.61
CA TYR A 590 45.27 -3.09 5.94
C TYR A 590 45.15 -1.72 6.58
N GLU A 591 45.33 -0.67 5.79
CA GLU A 591 45.12 0.71 6.22
C GLU A 591 43.71 1.17 5.83
N VAL A 592 42.96 1.68 6.81
CA VAL A 592 41.65 2.27 6.53
C VAL A 592 41.83 3.56 5.73
N PRO A 593 41.13 3.76 4.60
CA PRO A 593 41.25 4.95 3.75
C PRO A 593 41.04 6.27 4.51
N ASN A 594 41.87 7.28 4.22
CA ASN A 594 41.95 8.56 4.95
C ASN A 594 40.67 9.40 4.97
N ASP A 595 39.66 9.04 4.20
CA ASP A 595 38.36 9.68 4.09
C ASP A 595 37.29 9.03 4.98
N ILE A 596 37.61 7.93 5.67
CA ILE A 596 36.72 7.22 6.58
C ILE A 596 36.78 7.80 7.98
N GLU A 597 35.67 8.37 8.44
CA GLU A 597 35.56 8.93 9.79
C GLU A 597 34.94 7.95 10.78
N CYS A 598 34.28 6.89 10.31
CA CYS A 598 33.62 5.91 11.18
C CYS A 598 33.87 4.48 10.71
N VAL A 599 34.42 3.66 11.61
CA VAL A 599 34.72 2.26 11.38
C VAL A 599 33.89 1.40 12.32
N ILE A 600 33.17 0.43 11.78
CA ILE A 600 32.38 -0.54 12.54
C ILE A 600 32.86 -1.94 12.16
N LEU A 601 33.32 -2.70 13.14
CA LEU A 601 33.88 -4.03 13.00
C LEU A 601 33.00 -5.02 13.76
N ARG A 602 32.52 -6.08 13.10
CA ARG A 602 31.74 -7.15 13.72
C ARG A 602 32.29 -8.53 13.38
N ASN A 603 32.75 -9.30 14.36
CA ASN A 603 33.36 -10.62 14.11
C ASN A 603 34.47 -10.56 13.05
N VAL A 604 35.34 -9.54 13.16
CA VAL A 604 36.47 -9.35 12.25
C VAL A 604 37.70 -10.06 12.83
N GLY A 605 38.33 -10.91 12.03
CA GLY A 605 39.62 -11.53 12.34
C GLY A 605 40.77 -10.81 11.64
N VAL A 606 41.93 -10.74 12.28
CA VAL A 606 43.19 -10.26 11.72
C VAL A 606 44.23 -11.35 11.96
N LYS A 607 44.87 -11.84 10.89
CA LYS A 607 45.87 -12.91 10.96
C LYS A 607 47.03 -12.49 11.85
N GLU A 608 47.64 -13.45 12.54
CA GLU A 608 48.84 -13.21 13.32
C GLU A 608 49.96 -12.58 12.46
N GLY A 609 50.67 -11.61 13.03
CA GLY A 609 51.67 -10.80 12.33
C GLY A 609 51.10 -9.67 11.46
N THR A 610 49.77 -9.55 11.36
CA THR A 610 49.10 -8.50 10.57
C THR A 610 48.31 -7.54 11.43
N LYS A 611 48.01 -6.35 10.88
CA LYS A 611 47.37 -5.25 11.59
C LYS A 611 46.31 -4.56 10.74
N LEU A 612 45.20 -4.18 11.39
CA LEU A 612 44.25 -3.18 10.90
C LEU A 612 44.70 -1.79 11.35
N MET A 613 45.24 -0.98 10.45
CA MET A 613 45.74 0.37 10.76
C MET A 613 44.63 1.39 10.53
N LEU A 614 44.22 2.08 11.60
CA LEU A 614 43.26 3.18 11.50
C LEU A 614 43.96 4.47 11.06
N ASN A 615 43.27 5.30 10.28
CA ASN A 615 43.81 6.59 9.80
C ASN A 615 43.52 7.75 10.77
N SER A 616 44.07 8.92 10.44
CA SER A 616 43.93 10.15 11.22
C SER A 616 42.56 10.84 11.15
N ALA A 617 41.73 10.51 10.15
CA ALA A 617 40.38 11.03 10.02
C ALA A 617 39.35 10.24 10.84
N CYS A 618 39.69 9.04 11.33
CA CYS A 618 38.80 8.20 12.12
C CYS A 618 38.39 8.91 13.43
N LYS A 619 37.08 9.18 13.56
CA LYS A 619 36.45 9.81 14.73
C LYS A 619 35.62 8.85 15.57
N TYR A 620 35.13 7.78 14.95
CA TYR A 620 34.27 6.79 15.59
C TYR A 620 34.73 5.37 15.27
N LEU A 621 34.90 4.57 16.31
CA LEU A 621 35.25 3.15 16.19
C LEU A 621 34.28 2.30 17.01
N ASN A 622 33.61 1.34 16.38
CA ASN A 622 32.75 0.38 17.06
C ASN A 622 33.24 -1.04 16.77
N ILE A 623 33.52 -1.80 17.82
CA ILE A 623 34.12 -3.13 17.74
C ILE A 623 33.21 -4.11 18.47
N GLU A 624 32.69 -5.08 17.74
CA GLU A 624 31.87 -6.16 18.24
C GLU A 624 32.55 -7.47 17.93
N VAL A 625 33.13 -8.12 18.95
CA VAL A 625 33.85 -9.41 18.84
C VAL A 625 34.97 -9.37 17.78
N GLN A 626 36.21 -9.17 18.20
CA GLN A 626 37.36 -9.11 17.28
C GLN A 626 38.47 -10.10 17.67
N LYS A 627 39.27 -10.51 16.68
CA LYS A 627 40.51 -11.29 16.87
C LYS A 627 41.64 -10.61 16.11
N GLY A 628 42.82 -10.54 16.72
CA GLY A 628 44.05 -9.99 16.12
C GLY A 628 44.32 -8.53 16.51
N CYS A 629 45.01 -7.74 15.68
CA CYS A 629 45.57 -6.46 16.09
C CYS A 629 44.97 -5.25 15.33
N ILE A 630 44.67 -4.17 16.06
CA ILE A 630 44.37 -2.83 15.50
C ILE A 630 45.52 -1.90 15.85
N ASP A 631 46.08 -1.21 14.87
CA ASP A 631 47.08 -0.16 15.06
C ASP A 631 46.37 1.20 15.02
N VAL A 632 46.43 1.91 16.14
CA VAL A 632 45.83 3.25 16.32
C VAL A 632 46.88 4.36 16.29
N SER A 633 48.10 4.09 15.85
CA SER A 633 49.22 5.05 15.90
C SER A 633 49.00 6.35 15.14
N LYS A 634 48.20 6.32 14.06
CA LYS A 634 47.88 7.51 13.25
C LYS A 634 46.60 8.22 13.71
N VAL A 635 45.91 7.72 14.73
CA VAL A 635 44.56 8.16 15.09
C VAL A 635 44.62 9.37 16.01
N GLU A 636 44.40 10.56 15.45
CA GLU A 636 44.46 11.81 16.18
C GLU A 636 43.08 12.29 16.68
N LYS A 637 41.99 11.87 16.03
CA LYS A 637 40.65 12.45 16.18
C LYS A 637 39.59 11.50 16.71
N LEU A 638 39.98 10.36 17.29
CA LEU A 638 39.04 9.33 17.75
C LEU A 638 38.25 9.79 18.97
N ALA A 639 37.16 10.51 18.70
CA ALA A 639 36.28 11.06 19.72
C ALA A 639 35.47 9.97 20.42
N LYS A 640 35.09 8.88 19.74
CA LYS A 640 34.20 7.85 20.32
C LYS A 640 34.61 6.42 20.00
N VAL A 641 34.63 5.58 21.04
CA VAL A 641 34.87 4.15 20.92
C VAL A 641 33.76 3.34 21.59
N VAL A 642 33.30 2.30 20.90
CA VAL A 642 32.32 1.33 21.40
C VAL A 642 32.97 -0.05 21.38
N PHE A 643 33.00 -0.71 22.52
CA PHE A 643 33.44 -2.09 22.67
C PHE A 643 32.23 -2.95 23.06
N PHE A 644 31.93 -3.95 22.23
CA PHE A 644 30.86 -4.92 22.45
C PHE A 644 31.44 -6.34 22.53
N ASP A 645 31.19 -7.03 23.65
CA ASP A 645 31.68 -8.40 23.93
C ASP A 645 33.21 -8.59 23.83
N CYS A 646 34.01 -7.51 23.84
CA CYS A 646 35.46 -7.62 23.71
C CYS A 646 36.19 -6.45 24.40
N LEU A 647 37.46 -6.67 24.75
CA LEU A 647 38.36 -5.64 25.26
C LEU A 647 39.79 -5.93 24.77
N PRO A 648 40.51 -4.93 24.22
CA PRO A 648 41.89 -5.14 23.79
C PRO A 648 42.87 -5.15 24.96
N VAL A 649 44.01 -5.81 24.75
CA VAL A 649 45.25 -5.50 25.48
C VAL A 649 45.97 -4.39 24.73
N CYS A 650 46.08 -3.21 25.35
CA CYS A 650 46.76 -2.05 24.77
C CYS A 650 48.27 -2.12 25.03
N GLU A 651 49.07 -2.24 23.97
CA GLU A 651 50.53 -2.19 23.99
C GLU A 651 50.97 -0.94 23.23
N GLY A 652 50.96 0.21 23.91
CA GLY A 652 51.11 1.52 23.28
C GLY A 652 49.99 1.77 22.27
N ASN A 653 50.37 2.01 21.01
CA ASN A 653 49.43 2.28 19.91
C ASN A 653 48.85 1.01 19.26
N LEU A 654 49.16 -0.18 19.78
CA LEU A 654 48.69 -1.44 19.23
C LEU A 654 47.67 -2.10 20.17
N TRP A 655 46.46 -2.32 19.68
CA TRP A 655 45.37 -2.95 20.41
C TRP A 655 45.22 -4.40 19.98
N ARG A 656 45.49 -5.34 20.90
CA ARG A 656 45.45 -6.78 20.61
C ARG A 656 44.19 -7.43 21.19
N PHE A 657 43.44 -8.12 20.34
CA PHE A 657 42.24 -8.87 20.70
C PHE A 657 42.50 -10.37 20.60
N SER A 658 42.21 -11.13 21.65
CA SER A 658 42.40 -12.58 21.66
C SER A 658 41.06 -13.32 21.53
N ALA A 659 41.07 -14.43 20.80
CA ALA A 659 39.89 -15.26 20.52
C ALA A 659 39.34 -15.99 21.74
N LYS A 660 40.18 -16.15 22.76
CA LYS A 660 39.92 -16.85 24.00
C LYS A 660 40.68 -16.04 25.04
N HIS A 661 39.99 -15.58 26.08
CA HIS A 661 40.64 -15.41 27.37
C HIS A 661 41.10 -16.82 27.76
N LYS A 662 42.27 -17.25 27.27
CA LYS A 662 43.00 -18.33 27.94
C LYS A 662 43.17 -17.81 29.35
N ASP A 663 42.61 -18.54 30.31
CA ASP A 663 42.67 -18.23 31.74
C ASP A 663 44.07 -17.71 32.04
N CYS A 664 44.15 -16.41 32.35
CA CYS A 664 45.42 -15.77 32.63
C CYS A 664 45.95 -16.43 33.91
N THR A 665 47.16 -16.96 33.82
CA THR A 665 47.86 -17.51 34.98
C THR A 665 48.08 -16.38 35.98
N ASP A 666 47.63 -16.62 37.21
CA ASP A 666 47.63 -15.73 38.38
C ASP A 666 48.93 -14.91 38.49
N THR A 667 48.92 -13.66 38.02
CA THR A 667 50.01 -12.71 38.29
C THR A 667 49.58 -11.83 39.45
N SER A 668 50.37 -11.81 40.54
CA SER A 668 50.08 -11.05 41.77
C SER A 668 49.96 -9.53 41.59
N GLN A 669 50.24 -8.98 40.40
CA GLN A 669 50.01 -7.58 40.06
C GLN A 669 48.89 -7.44 39.02
N LYS A 670 47.90 -6.60 39.34
CA LYS A 670 46.84 -6.25 38.40
C LYS A 670 47.42 -5.52 37.19
N LYS A 671 47.26 -6.08 35.98
CA LYS A 671 47.70 -5.44 34.74
C LYS A 671 46.76 -4.27 34.41
N ARG A 672 47.31 -3.05 34.33
CA ARG A 672 46.56 -1.87 33.90
C ARG A 672 46.33 -1.92 32.39
N LEU A 673 45.09 -1.72 31.96
CA LEU A 673 44.68 -1.54 30.57
C LEU A 673 44.31 -0.08 30.38
N GLU A 674 45.22 0.71 29.83
CA GLU A 674 45.04 2.15 29.67
C GLU A 674 44.51 2.47 28.27
N LEU A 675 43.40 3.22 28.21
CA LEU A 675 42.85 3.71 26.94
C LEU A 675 43.55 5.00 26.49
N PRO A 676 43.70 5.26 25.17
CA PRO A 676 44.35 6.48 24.69
C PRO A 676 43.67 7.77 25.12
N ASN A 677 44.48 8.81 25.38
CA ASN A 677 44.01 10.10 25.87
C ASN A 677 43.08 10.88 24.92
N CYS A 678 43.06 10.55 23.63
CA CYS A 678 42.23 11.23 22.63
C CYS A 678 40.74 10.83 22.65
N ILE A 679 40.36 9.81 23.41
CA ILE A 679 38.97 9.30 23.43
C ILE A 679 38.10 10.16 24.37
N GLU A 680 37.06 10.81 23.82
CA GLU A 680 36.09 11.60 24.58
C GLU A 680 34.89 10.76 25.05
N ASP A 681 34.45 9.79 24.26
CA ASP A 681 33.25 8.99 24.51
C ASP A 681 33.58 7.50 24.49
N ILE A 682 33.28 6.80 25.59
CA ILE A 682 33.50 5.36 25.72
C ILE A 682 32.17 4.66 26.00
N VAL A 683 31.89 3.62 25.23
CA VAL A 683 30.78 2.69 25.50
C VAL A 683 31.34 1.28 25.64
N LEU A 684 31.16 0.68 26.81
CA LEU A 684 31.50 -0.70 27.13
C LEU A 684 30.20 -1.47 27.27
N GLU A 685 29.92 -2.38 26.35
CA GLU A 685 28.69 -3.16 26.31
C GLU A 685 29.02 -4.65 26.36
N HIS A 686 28.48 -5.36 27.35
CA HIS A 686 28.77 -6.79 27.60
C HIS A 686 30.26 -7.12 27.75
N VAL A 687 31.08 -6.17 28.19
CA VAL A 687 32.52 -6.35 28.37
C VAL A 687 32.82 -7.01 29.71
N SER A 688 33.75 -7.97 29.71
CA SER A 688 34.28 -8.60 30.93
C SER A 688 35.75 -8.25 31.09
N VAL A 689 36.08 -7.38 32.05
CA VAL A 689 37.47 -7.12 32.44
C VAL A 689 37.96 -8.32 33.28
N PRO A 690 39.08 -8.98 32.93
CA PRO A 690 39.64 -10.06 33.73
C PRO A 690 39.92 -9.62 35.17
N LYS A 691 39.85 -10.54 36.16
CA LYS A 691 40.04 -10.22 37.59
C LYS A 691 41.41 -9.59 37.88
N ASP A 692 42.41 -10.01 37.12
CA ASP A 692 43.79 -9.57 37.27
C ASP A 692 44.08 -8.32 36.41
N ASN A 693 43.05 -7.71 35.83
CA ASN A 693 43.19 -6.50 35.02
C ASN A 693 42.38 -5.35 35.63
N LEU A 694 42.85 -4.12 35.40
CA LEU A 694 42.16 -2.89 35.72
C LEU A 694 42.01 -2.06 34.44
N LEU A 695 40.78 -1.77 34.01
CA LEU A 695 40.55 -0.90 32.85
C LEU A 695 40.60 0.56 33.32
N VAL A 696 41.64 1.28 32.95
CA VAL A 696 41.88 2.67 33.32
C VAL A 696 41.36 3.58 32.19
N VAL A 697 40.37 4.40 32.51
CA VAL A 697 39.81 5.38 31.58
C VAL A 697 40.66 6.66 31.61
N ASN A 698 40.94 7.19 30.42
CA ASN A 698 41.80 8.35 30.23
C ASN A 698 41.20 9.66 30.77
N GLU A 699 42.07 10.62 31.05
CA GLU A 699 41.70 11.96 31.53
C GLU A 699 40.78 12.74 30.57
N GLY A 700 40.97 12.54 29.26
CA GLY A 700 40.20 13.22 28.22
C GLY A 700 38.75 12.75 28.08
N CYS A 701 38.35 11.67 28.74
CA CYS A 701 37.00 11.12 28.61
C CYS A 701 35.95 12.04 29.25
N ARG A 702 34.84 12.24 28.54
CA ARG A 702 33.71 13.09 28.93
C ARG A 702 32.41 12.32 29.03
N ASN A 703 32.22 11.25 28.25
CA ASN A 703 31.01 10.47 28.30
C ASN A 703 31.35 8.98 28.41
N ILE A 704 30.89 8.33 29.48
CA ILE A 704 31.17 6.92 29.74
C ILE A 704 29.84 6.19 29.87
N ALA A 705 29.70 5.08 29.15
CA ALA A 705 28.60 4.15 29.31
C ALA A 705 29.13 2.74 29.59
N ILE A 706 28.78 2.17 30.75
CA ILE A 706 29.09 0.80 31.14
C ILE A 706 27.76 0.04 31.18
N ILE A 707 27.56 -0.84 30.21
CA ILE A 707 26.29 -1.51 29.93
C ILE A 707 26.52 -3.02 30.00
N PHE A 708 25.83 -3.70 30.91
CA PHE A 708 25.89 -5.15 31.12
C PHE A 708 27.31 -5.72 31.22
N SER A 709 28.25 -4.93 31.74
CA SER A 709 29.68 -5.24 31.81
C SER A 709 30.11 -5.56 33.25
N LYS A 710 31.25 -6.25 33.42
CA LYS A 710 31.77 -6.66 34.74
C LYS A 710 33.28 -6.49 34.86
N GLY A 711 33.76 -6.38 36.10
CA GLY A 711 35.18 -6.26 36.44
C GLY A 711 35.55 -4.93 37.12
N TYR A 712 36.83 -4.56 37.06
CA TYR A 712 37.36 -3.36 37.69
C TYR A 712 37.59 -2.24 36.66
N PHE A 713 36.97 -1.09 36.91
CA PHE A 713 37.04 0.12 36.09
C PHE A 713 37.61 1.26 36.94
N ASP A 714 38.71 1.86 36.50
CA ASP A 714 39.34 3.01 37.15
C ASP A 714 39.01 4.27 36.35
N LEU A 715 38.16 5.12 36.91
CA LEU A 715 37.78 6.42 36.38
C LEU A 715 38.46 7.57 37.14
N SER A 716 39.42 7.30 38.04
CA SER A 716 40.07 8.30 38.89
C SER A 716 40.74 9.43 38.10
N ASN A 717 41.22 9.12 36.89
CA ASN A 717 41.85 10.10 36.00
C ASN A 717 40.84 11.01 35.28
N VAL A 718 39.54 10.71 35.27
CA VAL A 718 38.54 11.40 34.45
C VAL A 718 38.15 12.75 35.06
N LYS A 719 38.76 13.84 34.57
CA LYS A 719 38.57 15.19 35.14
C LYS A 719 37.30 15.91 34.68
N GLN A 720 36.71 15.54 33.54
CA GLN A 720 35.60 16.27 32.90
C GLN A 720 34.41 15.39 32.52
N LEU A 721 33.99 14.47 33.40
CA LEU A 721 32.86 13.58 33.15
C LEU A 721 31.54 14.37 33.02
N ARG A 722 31.00 14.47 31.80
CA ARG A 722 29.73 15.13 31.47
C ARG A 722 28.54 14.19 31.51
N LYS A 723 28.71 12.93 31.10
CA LYS A 723 27.66 11.91 31.14
C LYS A 723 28.23 10.58 31.60
N PHE A 724 27.55 9.97 32.57
CA PHE A 724 27.83 8.62 33.02
C PHE A 724 26.55 7.79 32.91
N LYS A 725 26.61 6.65 32.21
CA LYS A 725 25.50 5.70 32.11
C LYS A 725 25.96 4.35 32.62
N LEU A 726 25.32 3.85 33.67
CA LEU A 726 25.58 2.53 34.21
C LEU A 726 24.30 1.69 34.12
N LEU A 727 24.41 0.53 33.48
CA LEU A 727 23.32 -0.44 33.36
C LEU A 727 23.91 -1.81 33.67
N ILE A 728 23.47 -2.48 34.74
CA ILE A 728 24.03 -3.76 35.19
C ILE A 728 22.94 -4.82 35.16
N THR A 729 23.28 -6.06 34.79
CA THR A 729 22.40 -7.23 34.88
C THR A 729 23.01 -8.30 35.79
N GLY A 730 22.23 -8.76 36.77
CA GLY A 730 22.61 -9.85 37.68
C GLY A 730 23.56 -9.45 38.82
N GLN A 731 24.06 -10.45 39.57
CA GLN A 731 24.99 -10.29 40.70
C GLN A 731 26.47 -10.30 40.26
N CYS A 732 26.79 -9.75 39.08
CA CYS A 732 28.19 -9.68 38.66
C CYS A 732 28.91 -8.56 39.44
N PRO A 733 30.07 -8.85 40.06
CA PRO A 733 30.82 -7.81 40.75
C PRO A 733 31.35 -6.79 39.74
N ILE A 734 31.01 -5.53 39.99
CA ILE A 734 31.56 -4.38 39.28
C ILE A 734 32.16 -3.45 40.34
N ASN A 735 33.40 -3.05 40.12
CA ASN A 735 34.09 -2.09 40.97
C ASN A 735 34.48 -0.90 40.10
N ILE A 736 34.02 0.28 40.48
CA ILE A 736 34.29 1.52 39.77
C ILE A 736 34.96 2.47 40.76
N GLU A 737 36.19 2.87 40.44
CA GLU A 737 36.92 3.90 41.17
C GLU A 737 36.65 5.26 40.51
N PHE A 738 36.28 6.26 41.29
CA PHE A 738 35.99 7.62 40.81
C PHE A 738 37.11 8.57 41.23
N PRO A 739 37.25 9.75 40.58
CA PRO A 739 38.16 10.79 41.04
C PRO A 739 37.80 11.23 42.45
N ASP A 740 38.81 11.57 43.25
CA ASP A 740 38.64 12.18 44.59
C ASP A 740 37.90 13.53 44.54
#